data_AF-A0AAD5UV02-F1
#
_entry.id   AF-A0AAD5UV02-F1
#
_cell.length_a   1.000
_cell.length_b   1.000
_cell.length_c   1.000
_cell.angle_alpha   90.00
_cell.angle_beta   90.00
_cell.angle_gamma   90.00
#
_symmetry.space_group_name_H-M   'P 1'
#
loop_
_entity.id
_entity.type
_entity.pdbx_description
1 polymer ?
#
loop_
_entity_poly.entity_id
_entity_poly.type
_entity_poly.pdbx_seq_one_letter_code
_entity_poly.pdbx_strand_id
1 'polypeptide(L)'
;MAYSQPFPLAQQQQKTHQPTFGPDLAVRLICPDCRDPNPNIIEEFSSGDLVCGSCGLVLGDRVVDTRSEWRTFANDEGDDPSRVGAASDPLMEGMEQLDTVISFRDGGSGLARELQRAASRGSASRSERNLLQAFRDISSWCDQFSLPKTISDIAKQLYKRSDEEKLLRGKPLEAVIAACIFIACRQAHVPRTFREICNLTHVSKKTLGQCYKALEQAFNLTPGASADRHSNTPAVTGAEDLLVRYCNHLDLPPNVQPICADIIVKARELGIADGRSPVSIAGGAIYFTCHLLGKVKSLRDISAVAGVSEGTIKLVYRLYYADKEKLVKEDWIKDGKAKLDRLPLDNSKPSVHNFSPSPCSDTSATMGTREDDSSIHLLSSKDLEAGFGYQAVQDDSRTRPLDSRDPRSNVCSRNRHIKVMLCLLVLYGLLRLAVFSVLDSETLLVVPGGLEYPFLLASSIGEPYIDYDFAKANVEKSFLSVPNPKSALASSRSYATHPHLAGSTEDYQDALTILELFQKEWGISPPREIPQFPAGTPESRNATLNIGELKSPTAWIDVYYPIMNTGLERKLQVLDSDKNVVWDADLVEDGDPGDPEAAKYRDYIPTWHGLSKDGDVQGQLIYANYGTQEDYQNLLSVGTDFKGKIVLVRYGAIFRGLKIKGAQELGAAGVIIYSDPRDDGFVTVENGYEPYPAGPARNPTSVQRGSVQFISLYPGDPTTPGYPAYENATRTEAENIPKIPSLPISWANAQRLLAEIDSSGRSQMLTGKASERVIRLMNRVDTKVMPIWNTMAAIPGHIKSETVMIGVHRDGMKSSSLTVPRVAEEAYPLAWVMGAADPISGTVSLIEVIKGLGVLLESGWKPLRNILIASWDAEEYGLVGSTEWAEDFSEWISANVVTYLNLDVSVAGSRWVASASPSLAHLIGKTAKDIPHPTDPGRSLWDAGEDEGPFKGPTMHESENVPRVPKPRSADTGVSPLGSGSDFTVFLQRLGIASMDQGFAFTPSDAVYHYHSIYDSQHWQELYADPTFSRHVAVAKHLGLMVLRFADAITLPLNTTQYALELDDYLDRVEAISSSAFPKLRKSIKSLQTASMTLDIEKTEAEKKFKDLLSQLPRRKSSHSEIVYQRITEHPMTEFIFEAISPITEFIKVAKRVQKANSKLIAFEKGFISEEGIKDREWYRHLGVAPGKWLGYGATTLPGITEALTIEKNTTLAKLEAKRLAELIDGLTHVLTA
;
A
#
# COMPACT_ATOMS: atom_id res chain seq x y z
N MET A 1 -14.00 36.31 -26.28
CA MET A 1 -14.26 36.70 -27.68
C MET A 1 -12.95 36.58 -28.44
N ALA A 2 -12.96 35.98 -29.64
CA ALA A 2 -11.89 35.91 -30.66
C ALA A 2 -10.48 35.42 -30.20
N TYR A 3 -9.77 34.54 -30.92
CA TYR A 3 -9.85 34.18 -32.33
C TYR A 3 -9.84 32.67 -32.58
N SER A 4 -10.67 32.25 -33.54
CA SER A 4 -10.48 31.04 -34.33
C SER A 4 -9.60 31.34 -35.55
N GLN A 5 -8.47 30.63 -35.68
CA GLN A 5 -7.75 30.44 -36.93
C GLN A 5 -7.22 29.00 -36.96
N PRO A 6 -7.93 28.04 -37.59
CA PRO A 6 -7.29 26.79 -37.97
C PRO A 6 -6.19 27.07 -38.98
N PHE A 7 -5.15 26.23 -39.00
CA PHE A 7 -4.07 26.33 -40.00
C PHE A 7 -4.67 26.40 -41.42
N PRO A 8 -4.16 27.28 -42.31
CA PRO A 8 -4.62 27.31 -43.70
C PRO A 8 -4.23 26.01 -44.40
N LEU A 9 -5.21 25.13 -44.56
CA LEU A 9 -5.08 23.90 -45.35
C LEU A 9 -4.75 24.27 -46.80
N ALA A 10 -3.75 23.60 -47.37
CA ALA A 10 -3.40 23.78 -48.77
C ALA A 10 -4.58 23.40 -49.67
N GLN A 11 -4.77 24.13 -50.78
CA GLN A 11 -5.85 23.85 -51.74
C GLN A 11 -5.78 22.40 -52.23
N GLN A 12 -6.80 21.61 -51.90
CA GLN A 12 -6.96 20.27 -52.45
C GLN A 12 -7.11 20.36 -53.96
N GLN A 13 -6.33 19.58 -54.71
CA GLN A 13 -6.55 19.40 -56.14
C GLN A 13 -7.93 18.76 -56.35
N GLN A 14 -8.80 19.46 -57.08
CA GLN A 14 -10.17 19.02 -57.32
C GLN A 14 -10.20 17.69 -58.07
N LYS A 15 -10.56 16.60 -57.38
CA LYS A 15 -11.20 15.46 -58.04
C LYS A 15 -12.66 15.83 -58.32
N THR A 16 -13.09 15.62 -59.56
CA THR A 16 -14.43 15.97 -60.04
C THR A 16 -15.51 15.15 -59.32
N HIS A 17 -16.29 15.80 -58.47
CA HIS A 17 -17.48 15.20 -57.85
C HIS A 17 -18.59 14.99 -58.90
N GLN A 18 -19.16 13.79 -58.94
CA GLN A 18 -20.51 13.60 -59.46
C GLN A 18 -21.53 14.07 -58.41
N PRO A 19 -22.70 14.58 -58.81
CA PRO A 19 -23.70 15.09 -57.87
C PRO A 19 -24.52 13.94 -57.25
N THR A 20 -24.22 13.59 -56.00
CA THR A 20 -25.13 12.82 -55.15
C THR A 20 -26.07 13.77 -54.41
N PHE A 21 -27.37 13.63 -54.67
CA PHE A 21 -28.42 14.38 -53.99
C PHE A 21 -28.50 13.90 -52.52
N GLY A 22 -28.18 14.77 -51.56
CA GLY A 22 -28.32 14.50 -50.13
C GLY A 22 -29.49 15.31 -49.54
N PRO A 23 -30.38 14.72 -48.73
CA PRO A 23 -31.44 15.47 -48.07
C PRO A 23 -30.89 16.40 -46.98
N ASP A 24 -31.61 17.48 -46.72
CA ASP A 24 -31.30 18.40 -45.61
C ASP A 24 -31.49 17.67 -44.27
N LEU A 25 -30.39 17.48 -43.52
CA LEU A 25 -30.37 16.71 -42.27
C LEU A 25 -30.93 17.49 -41.07
N ALA A 26 -31.41 18.73 -41.26
CA ALA A 26 -31.99 19.56 -40.20
C ALA A 26 -33.47 19.23 -39.85
N VAL A 27 -33.92 17.98 -40.04
CA VAL A 27 -35.29 17.56 -39.70
C VAL A 27 -35.42 17.39 -38.18
N ARG A 28 -35.98 18.40 -37.50
CA ARG A 28 -36.40 18.27 -36.09
C ARG A 28 -37.66 17.42 -36.02
N LEU A 29 -37.57 16.22 -35.43
CA LEU A 29 -38.75 15.46 -35.02
C LEU A 29 -39.53 16.28 -33.98
N ILE A 30 -40.84 16.44 -34.17
CA ILE A 30 -41.74 17.10 -33.20
C ILE A 30 -42.86 16.13 -32.85
N CYS A 31 -43.10 15.92 -31.56
CA CYS A 31 -44.22 15.11 -31.09
C CYS A 31 -45.56 15.76 -31.52
N PRO A 32 -46.44 15.06 -32.27
CA PRO A 32 -47.66 15.64 -32.84
C PRO A 32 -48.69 16.06 -31.77
N ASP A 33 -48.64 15.44 -30.59
CA ASP A 33 -49.53 15.72 -29.46
C ASP A 33 -48.99 16.83 -28.56
N CYS A 34 -47.73 16.74 -28.10
CA CYS A 34 -47.15 17.79 -27.26
C CYS A 34 -46.92 19.11 -28.01
N ARG A 35 -46.54 19.03 -29.30
CA ARG A 35 -46.20 20.18 -30.18
C ARG A 35 -45.17 21.15 -29.60
N ASP A 36 -44.37 20.70 -28.64
CA ASP A 36 -43.28 21.47 -28.06
C ASP A 36 -42.18 21.67 -29.11
N PRO A 37 -41.69 22.90 -29.36
CA PRO A 37 -40.55 23.15 -30.23
C PRO A 37 -39.23 22.52 -29.75
N ASN A 38 -39.13 22.12 -28.47
CA ASN A 38 -38.09 21.27 -27.91
C ASN A 38 -38.74 20.01 -27.29
N PRO A 39 -39.13 19.02 -28.09
CA PRO A 39 -39.81 17.84 -27.58
C PRO A 39 -38.86 16.98 -26.75
N ASN A 40 -39.29 16.59 -25.56
CA ASN A 40 -38.61 15.56 -24.78
C ASN A 40 -38.85 14.20 -25.45
N ILE A 41 -37.86 13.71 -26.19
CA ILE A 41 -37.88 12.42 -26.88
C ILE A 41 -36.83 11.53 -26.22
N ILE A 42 -37.24 10.33 -25.81
CA ILE A 42 -36.46 9.34 -25.09
C ILE A 42 -36.39 8.09 -25.96
N GLU A 43 -35.19 7.55 -26.15
CA GLU A 43 -34.98 6.28 -26.84
C GLU A 43 -35.04 5.14 -25.81
N GLU A 44 -35.98 4.22 -25.97
CA GLU A 44 -36.14 3.03 -25.12
C GLU A 44 -35.47 1.83 -25.79
N PHE A 45 -34.16 1.70 -25.56
CA PHE A 45 -33.28 0.69 -26.18
C PHE A 45 -33.68 -0.77 -25.91
N SER A 46 -34.49 -1.03 -24.87
CA SER A 46 -35.02 -2.36 -24.53
C SER A 46 -36.10 -2.85 -25.50
N SER A 47 -36.93 -1.96 -26.03
CA SER A 47 -37.92 -2.26 -27.07
C SER A 47 -37.47 -1.84 -28.48
N GLY A 48 -36.56 -0.87 -28.56
CA GLY A 48 -36.09 -0.27 -29.81
C GLY A 48 -36.98 0.88 -30.29
N ASP A 49 -37.68 1.56 -29.39
CA ASP A 49 -38.65 2.61 -29.73
C ASP A 49 -38.18 4.03 -29.35
N LEU A 50 -38.62 5.03 -30.12
CA LEU A 50 -38.53 6.45 -29.79
C LEU A 50 -39.85 6.89 -29.14
N VAL A 51 -39.82 7.35 -27.89
CA VAL A 51 -41.02 7.70 -27.10
C VAL A 51 -40.95 9.15 -26.64
N CYS A 52 -42.04 9.91 -26.74
CA CYS A 52 -42.10 11.25 -26.17
C CYS A 52 -42.25 11.19 -24.65
N GLY A 53 -41.18 11.50 -23.90
CA GLY A 53 -41.17 11.48 -22.43
C GLY A 53 -42.15 12.42 -21.74
N SER A 54 -42.76 13.37 -22.47
CA SER A 54 -43.78 14.29 -21.93
C SER A 54 -45.22 13.75 -22.03
N CYS A 55 -45.50 12.77 -22.89
CA CYS A 55 -46.87 12.24 -23.10
C CYS A 55 -46.98 10.71 -23.27
N GLY A 56 -45.86 9.99 -23.39
CA GLY A 56 -45.83 8.53 -23.60
C GLY A 56 -46.13 8.08 -25.04
N LEU A 57 -46.31 8.99 -25.99
CA LEU A 57 -46.56 8.63 -27.40
C LEU A 57 -45.28 8.10 -28.07
N VAL A 58 -45.35 6.90 -28.65
CA VAL A 58 -44.29 6.35 -29.50
C VAL A 58 -44.25 7.12 -30.82
N LEU A 59 -43.09 7.73 -31.12
CA LEU A 59 -42.83 8.55 -32.31
C LEU A 59 -42.17 7.75 -33.45
N GLY A 60 -41.60 6.58 -33.17
CA GLY A 60 -41.08 5.66 -34.19
C GLY A 60 -40.59 4.34 -33.59
N ASP A 61 -40.74 3.25 -34.33
CA ASP A 61 -40.20 1.93 -34.00
C ASP A 61 -38.86 1.67 -34.72
N ARG A 62 -38.03 0.80 -34.14
CA ARG A 62 -36.76 0.29 -34.71
C ARG A 62 -35.63 1.34 -34.80
N VAL A 63 -35.30 1.94 -33.67
CA VAL A 63 -34.07 2.73 -33.50
C VAL A 63 -32.84 1.86 -33.77
N VAL A 64 -31.88 2.38 -34.53
CA VAL A 64 -30.56 1.74 -34.69
C VAL A 64 -29.73 2.06 -33.45
N ASP A 65 -29.38 1.05 -32.65
CA ASP A 65 -28.49 1.27 -31.50
C ASP A 65 -27.08 1.63 -31.99
N THR A 66 -26.63 2.83 -31.63
CA THR A 66 -25.28 3.35 -31.94
C THR A 66 -24.31 3.20 -30.77
N ARG A 67 -24.72 2.55 -29.68
CA ARG A 67 -23.85 2.25 -28.53
C ARG A 67 -22.92 1.09 -28.88
N SER A 68 -21.79 1.00 -28.19
CA SER A 68 -20.89 -0.17 -28.30
C SER A 68 -21.62 -1.43 -27.83
N GLU A 69 -21.80 -2.41 -28.71
CA GLU A 69 -22.38 -3.71 -28.35
C GLU A 69 -21.34 -4.54 -27.59
N TRP A 70 -21.49 -4.61 -26.26
CA TRP A 70 -20.66 -5.43 -25.36
C TRP A 70 -21.20 -6.87 -25.17
N ARG A 71 -22.07 -7.34 -26.08
CA ARG A 71 -22.66 -8.69 -26.00
C ARG A 71 -21.75 -9.74 -26.61
N THR A 72 -21.18 -10.58 -25.76
CA THR A 72 -20.66 -11.89 -26.16
C THR A 72 -21.82 -12.84 -26.45
N PHE A 73 -21.89 -13.37 -27.67
CA PHE A 73 -22.76 -14.50 -27.95
C PHE A 73 -22.13 -15.76 -27.36
N ALA A 74 -22.79 -16.39 -26.40
CA ALA A 74 -22.23 -17.48 -25.60
C ALA A 74 -21.83 -18.70 -26.46
N ASN A 75 -20.52 -18.97 -26.53
CA ASN A 75 -19.89 -20.31 -26.55
C ASN A 75 -18.35 -20.30 -26.79
N ASP A 76 -17.71 -19.16 -27.02
CA ASP A 76 -16.24 -19.09 -27.17
C ASP A 76 -15.53 -18.63 -25.87
N GLU A 77 -14.69 -19.50 -25.30
CA GLU A 77 -13.86 -19.20 -24.12
C GLU A 77 -12.53 -18.51 -24.50
N GLY A 78 -12.48 -17.17 -24.39
CA GLY A 78 -11.26 -16.39 -24.62
C GLY A 78 -11.43 -14.87 -24.48
N ASP A 79 -10.31 -14.14 -24.55
CA ASP A 79 -10.23 -12.67 -24.50
C ASP A 79 -11.24 -11.98 -25.44
N ASP A 80 -11.81 -10.88 -24.95
CA ASP A 80 -12.87 -10.09 -25.59
C ASP A 80 -12.62 -9.80 -27.08
N PRO A 81 -13.34 -10.46 -28.01
CA PRO A 81 -13.21 -10.23 -29.43
C PRO A 81 -14.10 -9.06 -29.85
N SER A 82 -13.79 -7.86 -29.34
CA SER A 82 -14.50 -6.62 -29.73
C SER A 82 -14.54 -6.50 -31.26
N ARG A 83 -15.74 -6.64 -31.83
CA ARG A 83 -15.96 -6.64 -33.29
C ARG A 83 -15.70 -5.26 -33.91
N VAL A 84 -15.73 -4.21 -33.08
CA VAL A 84 -15.30 -2.87 -33.43
C VAL A 84 -13.85 -2.68 -33.01
N GLY A 85 -12.99 -2.29 -33.96
CA GLY A 85 -11.60 -1.93 -33.66
C GLY A 85 -11.51 -0.69 -32.78
N ALA A 86 -10.31 -0.40 -32.27
CA ALA A 86 -10.05 0.82 -31.52
C ALA A 86 -10.49 2.07 -32.31
N ALA A 87 -11.03 3.07 -31.61
CA ALA A 87 -11.50 4.30 -32.23
C ALA A 87 -10.40 4.93 -33.09
N SER A 88 -10.71 5.21 -34.37
CA SER A 88 -9.75 5.73 -35.33
C SER A 88 -9.22 7.10 -34.89
N ASP A 89 -7.90 7.22 -34.72
CA ASP A 89 -7.28 8.50 -34.35
C ASP A 89 -7.36 9.47 -35.54
N PRO A 90 -8.01 10.65 -35.43
CA PRO A 90 -8.09 11.62 -36.52
C PRO A 90 -6.72 12.08 -37.06
N LEU A 91 -5.66 11.99 -36.25
CA LEU A 91 -4.29 12.30 -36.66
C LEU A 91 -3.71 11.26 -37.63
N MET A 92 -4.34 10.09 -37.73
CA MET A 92 -3.96 8.96 -38.58
C MET A 92 -4.81 8.88 -39.86
N GLU A 93 -5.60 9.91 -40.21
CA GLU A 93 -6.30 9.99 -41.50
C GLU A 93 -5.37 9.64 -42.68
N GLY A 94 -5.83 8.72 -43.53
CA GLY A 94 -5.08 8.17 -44.66
C GLY A 94 -4.30 6.88 -44.36
N MET A 95 -4.15 6.47 -43.10
CA MET A 95 -3.66 5.15 -42.71
C MET A 95 -4.84 4.26 -42.32
N GLU A 96 -5.17 3.28 -43.17
CA GLU A 96 -6.29 2.36 -42.94
C GLU A 96 -6.03 1.47 -41.71
N GLN A 97 -6.58 1.85 -40.54
CA GLN A 97 -6.57 1.05 -39.31
C GLN A 97 -7.54 -0.16 -39.38
N LEU A 98 -7.66 -0.79 -40.55
CA LEU A 98 -8.48 -1.97 -40.83
C LEU A 98 -7.61 -3.25 -40.88
N ASP A 99 -6.53 -3.27 -40.11
CA ASP A 99 -5.50 -4.30 -40.16
C ASP A 99 -5.89 -5.49 -39.25
N THR A 100 -6.14 -6.65 -39.84
CA THR A 100 -6.54 -7.86 -39.09
C THR A 100 -5.34 -8.50 -38.41
N VAL A 101 -5.26 -8.43 -37.07
CA VAL A 101 -4.23 -9.10 -36.29
C VAL A 101 -4.53 -10.60 -36.20
N ILE A 102 -3.66 -11.44 -36.76
CA ILE A 102 -3.76 -12.89 -36.64
C ILE A 102 -3.45 -13.30 -35.19
N SER A 103 -4.39 -14.01 -34.55
CA SER A 103 -4.28 -14.50 -33.18
C SER A 103 -3.02 -15.36 -32.96
N PHE A 104 -2.47 -15.29 -31.74
CA PHE A 104 -1.40 -16.18 -31.29
C PHE A 104 -1.86 -17.62 -31.04
N ARG A 105 -3.16 -17.85 -30.85
CA ARG A 105 -3.72 -19.19 -30.63
C ARG A 105 -3.78 -19.95 -31.95
N ASP A 106 -2.79 -20.82 -32.15
CA ASP A 106 -2.91 -21.90 -33.10
C ASP A 106 -3.62 -23.09 -32.44
N GLY A 107 -4.64 -23.65 -33.11
CA GLY A 107 -5.34 -24.87 -32.68
C GLY A 107 -4.51 -26.15 -32.80
N GLY A 108 -3.21 -26.09 -32.50
CA GLY A 108 -2.26 -27.20 -32.53
C GLY A 108 -1.48 -27.40 -33.84
N SER A 109 -1.64 -26.56 -34.87
CA SER A 109 -1.04 -26.77 -36.20
C SER A 109 0.37 -26.19 -36.40
N GLY A 110 0.78 -25.22 -35.59
CA GLY A 110 2.09 -24.55 -35.65
C GLY A 110 2.24 -23.47 -36.73
N LEU A 111 1.25 -23.30 -37.61
CA LEU A 111 1.22 -22.34 -38.72
C LEU A 111 1.05 -20.88 -38.27
N ALA A 112 0.32 -20.59 -37.19
CA ALA A 112 -0.05 -19.22 -36.81
C ALA A 112 1.19 -18.34 -36.56
N ARG A 113 2.26 -18.91 -36.00
CA ARG A 113 3.54 -18.20 -35.79
C ARG A 113 4.28 -17.88 -37.09
N GLU A 114 4.11 -18.68 -38.14
CA GLU A 114 4.66 -18.39 -39.46
C GLU A 114 3.80 -17.40 -40.23
N LEU A 115 2.47 -17.50 -40.11
CA LEU A 115 1.50 -16.54 -40.66
C LEU A 115 1.66 -15.15 -40.03
N GLN A 116 1.80 -15.04 -38.71
CA GLN A 116 2.15 -13.76 -38.06
C GLN A 116 3.48 -13.22 -38.59
N ARG A 117 4.53 -14.05 -38.71
CA ARG A 117 5.81 -13.62 -39.32
C ARG A 117 5.69 -13.22 -40.78
N ALA A 118 4.66 -13.67 -41.51
CA ALA A 118 4.37 -13.21 -42.87
C ALA A 118 3.60 -11.88 -42.84
N ALA A 119 2.52 -11.78 -42.05
CA ALA A 119 1.72 -10.56 -41.87
C ALA A 119 2.55 -9.38 -41.34
N SER A 120 3.40 -9.59 -40.33
CA SER A 120 4.34 -8.57 -39.80
C SER A 120 5.41 -8.10 -40.80
N ARG A 121 5.60 -8.83 -41.92
CA ARG A 121 6.43 -8.43 -43.06
C ARG A 121 5.65 -7.71 -44.16
N GLY A 122 4.31 -7.73 -44.12
CA GLY A 122 3.43 -7.04 -45.08
C GLY A 122 2.92 -5.67 -44.62
N SER A 123 2.50 -5.53 -43.36
CA SER A 123 1.59 -4.44 -42.91
C SER A 123 2.20 -3.21 -42.22
N ALA A 124 3.48 -2.86 -42.43
CA ALA A 124 3.96 -1.53 -41.99
C ALA A 124 5.18 -1.04 -42.76
N SER A 125 5.09 0.15 -43.36
CA SER A 125 6.26 0.81 -43.90
C SER A 125 7.20 1.29 -42.79
N ARG A 126 8.51 1.37 -43.07
CA ARG A 126 9.51 1.79 -42.07
C ARG A 126 9.27 3.21 -41.54
N SER A 127 8.60 4.05 -42.32
CA SER A 127 8.15 5.41 -41.96
C SER A 127 7.08 5.39 -40.85
N GLU A 128 6.08 4.51 -40.98
CA GLU A 128 4.92 4.47 -40.08
C GLU A 128 5.32 4.07 -38.65
N ARG A 129 6.25 3.12 -38.51
CA ARG A 129 6.79 2.72 -37.20
C ARG A 129 7.53 3.87 -36.49
N ASN A 130 8.25 4.70 -37.25
CA ASN A 130 8.93 5.87 -36.70
C ASN A 130 7.93 6.97 -36.26
N LEU A 131 6.86 7.18 -37.04
CA LEU A 131 5.80 8.13 -36.71
C LEU A 131 5.04 7.71 -35.44
N LEU A 132 4.69 6.43 -35.33
CA LEU A 132 4.02 5.86 -34.15
C LEU A 132 4.90 5.93 -32.89
N GLN A 133 6.20 5.69 -33.00
CA GLN A 133 7.13 5.86 -31.87
C GLN A 133 7.18 7.34 -31.43
N ALA A 134 7.37 8.27 -32.37
CA ALA A 134 7.39 9.69 -32.06
C ALA A 134 6.09 10.20 -31.41
N PHE A 135 4.92 9.68 -31.81
CA PHE A 135 3.64 10.03 -31.19
C PHE A 135 3.52 9.53 -29.74
N ARG A 136 4.08 8.35 -29.42
CA ARG A 136 4.17 7.84 -28.04
C ARG A 136 5.11 8.69 -27.20
N ASP A 137 6.27 9.03 -27.75
CA ASP A 137 7.27 9.88 -27.08
C ASP A 137 6.71 11.31 -26.82
N ILE A 138 5.98 11.89 -27.79
CA ILE A 138 5.27 13.17 -27.64
C ILE A 138 4.24 13.12 -26.52
N SER A 139 3.42 12.05 -26.44
CA SER A 139 2.44 11.90 -25.35
C SER A 139 3.16 11.78 -24.00
N SER A 140 4.09 10.83 -23.85
CA SER A 140 4.84 10.62 -22.61
C SER A 140 5.50 11.90 -22.08
N TRP A 141 6.14 12.70 -22.94
CA TRP A 141 6.77 13.96 -22.52
C TRP A 141 5.76 15.08 -22.24
N CYS A 142 4.60 15.10 -22.89
CA CYS A 142 3.54 16.04 -22.56
C CYS A 142 2.93 15.73 -21.18
N ASP A 143 2.72 14.45 -20.88
CA ASP A 143 2.18 13.99 -19.60
C ASP A 143 3.15 14.33 -18.45
N GLN A 144 4.46 14.10 -18.63
CA GLN A 144 5.49 14.50 -17.66
C GLN A 144 5.59 16.03 -17.43
N PHE A 145 5.24 16.86 -18.43
CA PHE A 145 5.17 18.32 -18.27
C PHE A 145 3.78 18.83 -17.81
N SER A 146 2.85 17.91 -17.50
CA SER A 146 1.44 18.16 -17.17
C SER A 146 0.77 19.09 -18.19
N LEU A 147 1.02 18.86 -19.48
CA LEU A 147 0.46 19.64 -20.59
C LEU A 147 -0.90 19.08 -21.01
N PRO A 148 -1.94 19.94 -21.22
CA PRO A 148 -3.23 19.48 -21.73
C PRO A 148 -3.11 18.70 -23.04
N LYS A 149 -3.99 17.69 -23.23
CA LYS A 149 -4.02 16.83 -24.42
C LYS A 149 -4.00 17.62 -25.75
N THR A 150 -4.66 18.78 -25.80
CA THR A 150 -4.64 19.72 -26.93
C THR A 150 -3.21 20.10 -27.38
N ILE A 151 -2.26 20.25 -26.45
CA ILE A 151 -0.86 20.56 -26.77
C ILE A 151 -0.15 19.32 -27.33
N SER A 152 -0.43 18.13 -26.80
CA SER A 152 0.08 16.86 -27.34
C SER A 152 -0.39 16.64 -28.78
N ASP A 153 -1.66 16.90 -29.06
CA ASP A 153 -2.25 16.71 -30.39
C ASP A 153 -1.70 17.73 -31.41
N ILE A 154 -1.53 19.01 -31.02
CA ILE A 154 -0.83 20.02 -31.84
C ILE A 154 0.63 19.61 -32.09
N ALA A 155 1.34 19.10 -31.08
CA ALA A 155 2.72 18.64 -31.23
C ALA A 155 2.83 17.44 -32.19
N LYS A 156 1.87 16.50 -32.15
CA LYS A 156 1.77 15.38 -33.10
C LYS A 156 1.51 15.86 -34.54
N GLN A 157 0.61 16.83 -34.73
CA GLN A 157 0.36 17.45 -36.05
C GLN A 157 1.63 18.12 -36.61
N LEU A 158 2.31 18.93 -35.79
CA LEU A 158 3.57 19.58 -36.17
C LEU A 158 4.66 18.55 -36.51
N TYR A 159 4.76 17.47 -35.73
CA TYR A 159 5.71 16.38 -36.00
C TYR A 159 5.40 15.67 -37.33
N LYS A 160 4.16 15.19 -37.53
CA LYS A 160 3.72 14.49 -38.77
C LYS A 160 4.07 15.33 -40.00
N ARG A 161 3.66 16.60 -39.99
CA ARG A 161 3.94 17.53 -41.09
C ARG A 161 5.45 17.77 -41.31
N SER A 162 6.25 17.82 -40.24
CA SER A 162 7.70 17.99 -40.36
C SER A 162 8.44 16.79 -40.96
N ASP A 163 7.91 15.57 -40.78
CA ASP A 163 8.43 14.34 -41.38
C ASP A 163 7.97 14.18 -42.84
N GLU A 164 6.70 14.48 -43.14
CA GLU A 164 6.15 14.53 -44.50
C GLU A 164 6.90 15.51 -45.41
N GLU A 165 7.10 16.76 -44.94
CA GLU A 165 7.87 17.79 -45.64
C GLU A 165 9.40 17.57 -45.55
N LYS A 166 9.87 16.57 -44.78
CA LYS A 166 11.29 16.17 -44.60
C LYS A 166 12.22 17.28 -44.12
N LEU A 167 11.69 18.25 -43.37
CA LEU A 167 12.35 19.51 -42.99
C LEU A 167 13.59 19.31 -42.10
N LEU A 168 13.62 18.26 -41.29
CA LEU A 168 14.62 18.05 -40.23
C LEU A 168 15.51 16.81 -40.47
N ARG A 169 15.65 16.39 -41.73
CA ARG A 169 16.39 15.19 -42.13
C ARG A 169 17.84 15.22 -41.63
N GLY A 170 18.19 14.30 -40.74
CA GLY A 170 19.54 14.18 -40.15
C GLY A 170 19.73 14.88 -38.79
N LYS A 171 18.67 15.45 -38.19
CA LYS A 171 18.66 15.83 -36.76
C LYS A 171 18.21 14.64 -35.89
N PRO A 172 18.64 14.57 -34.61
CA PRO A 172 18.17 13.52 -33.70
C PRO A 172 16.68 13.70 -33.41
N LEU A 173 15.94 12.58 -33.40
CA LEU A 173 14.49 12.52 -33.24
C LEU A 173 13.98 13.31 -32.03
N GLU A 174 14.64 13.12 -30.88
CA GLU A 174 14.36 13.79 -29.61
C GLU A 174 14.38 15.33 -29.73
N ALA A 175 15.30 15.89 -30.51
CA ALA A 175 15.40 17.34 -30.71
C ALA A 175 14.32 17.90 -31.65
N VAL A 176 13.78 17.06 -32.54
CA VAL A 176 12.63 17.39 -33.38
C VAL A 176 11.37 17.43 -32.52
N ILE A 177 11.14 16.37 -31.74
CA ILE A 177 10.01 16.26 -30.80
C ILE A 177 10.01 17.43 -29.80
N ALA A 178 11.16 17.70 -29.17
CA ALA A 178 11.31 18.81 -28.22
C ALA A 178 11.01 20.18 -28.85
N ALA A 179 11.33 20.39 -30.13
CA ALA A 179 11.01 21.61 -30.85
C ALA A 179 9.50 21.71 -31.18
N CYS A 180 8.86 20.61 -31.57
CA CYS A 180 7.41 20.56 -31.80
C CYS A 180 6.62 20.85 -30.52
N ILE A 181 7.00 20.25 -29.39
CA ILE A 181 6.36 20.51 -28.08
C ILE A 181 6.53 21.98 -27.68
N PHE A 182 7.72 22.58 -27.86
CA PHE A 182 7.95 24.00 -27.55
C PHE A 182 7.05 24.93 -28.39
N ILE A 183 6.89 24.63 -29.69
CA ILE A 183 6.02 25.40 -30.58
C ILE A 183 4.54 25.22 -30.21
N ALA A 184 4.10 24.00 -29.90
CA ALA A 184 2.74 23.72 -29.44
C ALA A 184 2.40 24.46 -28.14
N CYS A 185 3.31 24.44 -27.16
CA CYS A 185 3.21 25.23 -25.92
C CYS A 185 3.05 26.73 -26.20
N ARG A 186 3.82 27.26 -27.16
CA ARG A 186 3.77 28.68 -27.56
C ARG A 186 2.45 29.04 -28.26
N GLN A 187 1.93 28.17 -29.13
CA GLN A 187 0.64 28.38 -29.81
C GLN A 187 -0.55 28.31 -28.84
N ALA A 188 -0.48 27.44 -27.83
CA ALA A 188 -1.51 27.29 -26.80
C ALA A 188 -1.46 28.37 -25.70
N HIS A 189 -0.59 29.39 -25.81
CA HIS A 189 -0.35 30.41 -24.78
C HIS A 189 0.06 29.84 -23.40
N VAL A 190 0.74 28.67 -23.39
CA VAL A 190 1.29 28.04 -22.18
C VAL A 190 2.83 28.08 -22.26
N PRO A 191 3.47 29.24 -22.01
CA PRO A 191 4.90 29.36 -22.24
C PRO A 191 5.73 28.45 -21.33
N ARG A 192 6.73 27.84 -21.95
CA ARG A 192 7.82 27.09 -21.32
C ARG A 192 9.14 27.71 -21.74
N THR A 193 10.15 27.59 -20.89
CA THR A 193 11.51 28.05 -21.20
C THR A 193 12.28 26.94 -21.90
N PHE A 194 13.25 27.31 -22.76
CA PHE A 194 14.16 26.33 -23.37
C PHE A 194 14.90 25.47 -22.33
N ARG A 195 15.15 25.98 -21.12
CA ARG A 195 15.87 25.23 -20.08
C ARG A 195 15.04 24.09 -19.51
N GLU A 196 13.73 24.31 -19.32
CA GLU A 196 12.82 23.27 -18.82
C GLU A 196 12.74 22.10 -19.80
N ILE A 197 12.56 22.36 -21.09
CA ILE A 197 12.50 21.31 -22.12
C ILE A 197 13.85 20.59 -22.28
N CYS A 198 14.98 21.32 -22.25
CA CYS A 198 16.31 20.70 -22.30
C CYS A 198 16.61 19.79 -21.11
N ASN A 199 16.08 20.07 -19.91
CA ASN A 199 16.33 19.25 -18.72
C ASN A 199 15.65 17.87 -18.84
N LEU A 200 14.44 17.81 -19.39
CA LEU A 200 13.64 16.58 -19.49
C LEU A 200 13.99 15.74 -20.73
N THR A 201 14.23 16.39 -21.87
CA THR A 201 14.54 15.71 -23.13
C THR A 201 16.03 15.40 -23.30
N HIS A 202 16.88 15.84 -22.36
CA HIS A 202 18.35 15.83 -22.42
C HIS A 202 18.98 16.49 -23.68
N VAL A 203 18.18 17.11 -24.55
CA VAL A 203 18.64 17.77 -25.78
C VAL A 203 19.38 19.06 -25.44
N SER A 204 20.59 19.23 -25.99
CA SER A 204 21.36 20.46 -25.80
C SER A 204 20.64 21.70 -26.38
N LYS A 205 20.66 22.82 -25.63
CA LYS A 205 20.02 24.10 -26.00
C LYS A 205 20.40 24.60 -27.40
N LYS A 206 21.62 24.31 -27.87
CA LYS A 206 22.09 24.64 -29.22
C LYS A 206 21.34 23.84 -30.30
N THR A 207 21.14 22.55 -30.10
CA THR A 207 20.42 21.67 -31.04
C THR A 207 18.93 21.97 -31.06
N LEU A 208 18.31 22.17 -29.89
CA LEU A 208 16.91 22.57 -29.77
C LEU A 208 16.65 23.93 -30.46
N GLY A 209 17.52 24.92 -30.25
CA GLY A 209 17.41 26.23 -30.91
C GLY A 209 17.62 26.19 -32.44
N GLN A 210 18.38 25.22 -32.96
CA GLN A 210 18.49 24.99 -34.41
C GLN A 210 17.21 24.39 -35.00
N CYS A 211 16.65 23.37 -34.34
CA CYS A 211 15.42 22.72 -34.81
C CYS A 211 14.22 23.67 -34.71
N TYR A 212 14.13 24.45 -33.62
CA TYR A 212 13.14 25.51 -33.45
C TYR A 212 13.16 26.51 -34.62
N LYS A 213 14.34 27.08 -34.96
CA LYS A 213 14.44 28.06 -36.05
C LYS A 213 14.08 27.47 -37.42
N ALA A 214 14.42 26.20 -37.67
CA ALA A 214 14.05 25.53 -38.91
C ALA A 214 12.53 25.33 -39.03
N LEU A 215 11.84 24.93 -37.96
CA LEU A 215 10.38 24.80 -37.94
C LEU A 215 9.67 26.16 -37.98
N GLU A 216 10.18 27.17 -37.28
CA GLU A 216 9.67 28.55 -37.28
C GLU A 216 9.71 29.16 -38.69
N GLN A 217 10.81 28.94 -39.43
CA GLN A 217 10.96 29.36 -40.82
C GLN A 217 10.08 28.55 -41.80
N ALA A 218 9.95 27.24 -41.61
CA ALA A 218 9.19 26.40 -42.54
C ALA A 218 7.66 26.60 -42.42
N PHE A 219 7.14 26.74 -41.20
CA PHE A 219 5.70 26.88 -40.98
C PHE A 219 5.17 28.32 -41.05
N ASN A 220 6.01 29.31 -41.43
CA ASN A 220 5.66 30.73 -41.50
C ASN A 220 4.90 31.23 -40.26
N LEU A 221 5.33 30.77 -39.08
CA LEU A 221 4.70 31.13 -37.81
C LEU A 221 4.92 32.62 -37.55
N THR A 222 3.89 33.39 -37.88
CA THR A 222 3.94 34.85 -37.80
C THR A 222 4.15 35.24 -36.34
N PRO A 223 5.12 36.12 -36.01
CA PRO A 223 5.19 36.72 -34.68
C PRO A 223 3.83 37.37 -34.38
N GLY A 224 3.20 36.98 -33.26
CA GLY A 224 1.80 37.28 -32.97
C GLY A 224 1.41 38.73 -33.26
N ALA A 225 0.20 38.93 -33.77
CA ALA A 225 -0.26 40.17 -34.38
C ALA A 225 -0.36 41.38 -33.42
N SER A 226 0.78 42.02 -33.17
CA SER A 226 0.88 43.43 -32.77
C SER A 226 2.31 43.95 -32.93
N ALA A 227 2.86 43.82 -34.15
CA ALA A 227 4.13 44.45 -34.51
C ALA A 227 3.89 45.86 -35.07
N ASP A 228 3.79 46.84 -34.16
CA ASP A 228 4.07 48.22 -34.58
C ASP A 228 5.58 48.34 -34.89
N ARG A 229 5.91 48.97 -36.02
CA ARG A 229 7.06 48.53 -36.86
C ARG A 229 8.46 48.95 -36.40
N HIS A 230 8.69 49.20 -35.11
CA HIS A 230 9.95 49.77 -34.59
C HIS A 230 10.55 49.05 -33.37
N SER A 231 10.77 47.73 -33.43
CA SER A 231 11.92 47.13 -32.72
C SER A 231 12.45 45.86 -33.41
N ASN A 232 13.78 45.76 -33.53
CA ASN A 232 14.47 44.58 -34.06
C ASN A 232 14.68 43.54 -32.95
N THR A 233 13.60 43.03 -32.37
CA THR A 233 13.64 42.07 -31.26
C THR A 233 12.65 40.94 -31.50
N PRO A 234 13.08 39.66 -31.56
CA PRO A 234 12.13 38.55 -31.64
C PRO A 234 11.26 38.54 -30.39
N ALA A 235 9.98 38.21 -30.52
CA ALA A 235 9.05 38.17 -29.38
C ALA A 235 9.50 37.12 -28.34
N VAL A 236 10.18 37.61 -27.30
CA VAL A 236 10.58 36.87 -26.10
C VAL A 236 9.36 36.74 -25.20
N THR A 237 9.18 35.58 -24.55
CA THR A 237 8.18 35.36 -23.49
C THR A 237 8.21 36.49 -22.47
N GLY A 238 7.05 37.11 -22.23
CA GLY A 238 6.90 38.19 -21.25
C GLY A 238 7.18 37.70 -19.84
N ALA A 239 7.57 38.60 -18.95
CA ALA A 239 7.71 38.25 -17.53
C ALA A 239 6.32 37.99 -16.90
N GLU A 240 5.29 38.70 -17.39
CA GLU A 240 3.87 38.50 -17.09
C GLU A 240 3.38 37.07 -17.35
N ASP A 241 3.73 36.46 -18.50
CA ASP A 241 3.20 35.14 -18.87
C ASP A 241 3.69 34.00 -17.95
N LEU A 242 4.83 34.21 -17.27
CA LEU A 242 5.41 33.25 -16.33
C LEU A 242 4.76 33.33 -14.93
N LEU A 243 4.12 34.46 -14.59
CA LEU A 243 3.60 34.71 -13.24
C LEU A 243 2.53 33.71 -12.82
N VAL A 244 1.59 33.36 -13.71
CA VAL A 244 0.47 32.46 -13.39
C VAL A 244 1.00 31.13 -12.83
N ARG A 245 1.96 30.54 -13.55
CA ARG A 245 2.58 29.26 -13.19
C ARG A 245 3.46 29.37 -11.95
N TYR A 246 4.25 30.44 -11.81
CA TYR A 246 5.12 30.62 -10.65
C TYR A 246 4.33 30.94 -9.37
N CYS A 247 3.23 31.68 -9.45
CA CYS A 247 2.32 31.88 -8.31
C CYS A 247 1.65 30.58 -7.88
N ASN A 248 1.19 29.75 -8.82
CA ASN A 248 0.60 28.45 -8.51
C ASN A 248 1.61 27.49 -7.86
N HIS A 249 2.82 27.33 -8.41
CA HIS A 249 3.87 26.48 -7.79
C HIS A 249 4.42 27.02 -6.45
N LEU A 250 4.11 28.26 -6.08
CA LEU A 250 4.49 28.84 -4.79
C LEU A 250 3.32 28.89 -3.80
N ASP A 251 2.18 28.28 -4.10
CA ASP A 251 0.92 28.36 -3.33
C ASP A 251 0.57 29.81 -2.94
N LEU A 252 0.70 30.72 -3.91
CA LEU A 252 0.36 32.12 -3.71
C LEU A 252 -1.11 32.35 -4.05
N PRO A 253 -1.88 32.98 -3.15
CA PRO A 253 -3.31 33.18 -3.35
C PRO A 253 -3.59 34.11 -4.54
N PRO A 254 -4.75 33.97 -5.21
CA PRO A 254 -5.03 34.60 -6.50
C PRO A 254 -5.02 36.14 -6.47
N ASN A 255 -5.03 36.75 -5.29
CA ASN A 255 -4.89 38.20 -5.11
C ASN A 255 -3.45 38.73 -5.33
N VAL A 256 -2.43 37.87 -5.33
CA VAL A 256 -1.01 38.25 -5.49
C VAL A 256 -0.65 38.41 -6.97
N GLN A 257 -1.15 37.51 -7.82
CA GLN A 257 -0.87 37.47 -9.27
C GLN A 257 -1.18 38.78 -10.02
N PRO A 258 -2.38 39.39 -9.92
CA PRO A 258 -2.68 40.62 -10.67
C PRO A 258 -1.87 41.82 -10.18
N ILE A 259 -1.58 41.91 -8.88
CA ILE A 259 -0.75 42.97 -8.30
C ILE A 259 0.70 42.85 -8.79
N CYS A 260 1.22 41.62 -8.87
CA CYS A 260 2.54 41.34 -9.42
C CYS A 260 2.63 41.69 -10.92
N ALA A 261 1.59 41.38 -11.71
CA ALA A 261 1.52 41.75 -13.12
C ALA A 261 1.51 43.27 -13.33
N ASP A 262 0.68 44.02 -12.57
CA ASP A 262 0.65 45.49 -12.61
C ASP A 262 2.01 46.12 -12.28
N ILE A 263 2.78 45.53 -11.35
CA ILE A 263 4.13 46.00 -10.99
C ILE A 263 5.11 45.76 -12.14
N ILE A 264 5.04 44.63 -12.85
CA ILE A 264 5.89 44.35 -14.03
C ILE A 264 5.57 45.30 -15.19
N VAL A 265 4.28 45.58 -15.45
CA VAL A 265 3.87 46.53 -16.50
C VAL A 265 4.41 47.93 -16.19
N LYS A 266 4.17 48.44 -14.98
CA LYS A 266 4.73 49.74 -14.55
C LYS A 266 6.26 49.77 -14.57
N ALA A 267 6.93 48.69 -14.20
CA ALA A 267 8.39 48.61 -14.27
C ALA A 267 8.89 48.74 -15.71
N ARG A 268 8.22 48.10 -16.67
CA ARG A 268 8.53 48.23 -18.11
C ARG A 268 8.28 49.65 -18.62
N GLU A 269 7.18 50.29 -18.23
CA GLU A 269 6.89 51.70 -18.58
C GLU A 269 7.96 52.67 -18.06
N LEU A 270 8.58 52.36 -16.91
CA LEU A 270 9.61 53.17 -16.26
C LEU A 270 11.05 52.76 -16.63
N GLY A 271 11.26 51.75 -17.50
CA GLY A 271 12.58 51.22 -17.86
C GLY A 271 13.32 50.51 -16.72
N ILE A 272 12.61 50.11 -15.66
CA ILE A 272 13.19 49.50 -14.46
C ILE A 272 13.50 48.03 -14.73
N ALA A 273 14.76 47.65 -14.51
CA ALA A 273 15.32 46.32 -14.79
C ALA A 273 15.45 45.93 -16.27
N ASP A 274 15.45 46.90 -17.18
CA ASP A 274 15.81 46.70 -18.59
C ASP A 274 17.18 45.99 -18.74
N GLY A 275 17.26 45.08 -19.71
CA GLY A 275 18.44 44.24 -19.95
C GLY A 275 18.59 43.04 -19.00
N ARG A 276 17.65 42.79 -18.08
CA ARG A 276 17.59 41.53 -17.28
C ARG A 276 16.70 40.49 -17.93
N SER A 277 16.91 39.21 -17.58
CA SER A 277 16.11 38.13 -18.17
C SER A 277 14.67 38.16 -17.64
N PRO A 278 13.64 37.85 -18.46
CA PRO A 278 12.24 37.86 -18.03
C PRO A 278 11.97 36.99 -16.79
N VAL A 279 12.70 35.89 -16.67
CA VAL A 279 12.63 34.96 -15.53
C VAL A 279 13.17 35.62 -14.23
N SER A 280 14.24 36.41 -14.33
CA SER A 280 14.77 37.20 -13.21
C SER A 280 13.83 38.34 -12.82
N ILE A 281 13.19 38.98 -13.81
CA ILE A 281 12.21 40.07 -13.63
C ILE A 281 10.97 39.54 -12.87
N ALA A 282 10.44 38.39 -13.29
CA ALA A 282 9.32 37.72 -12.63
C ALA A 282 9.67 37.27 -11.19
N GLY A 283 10.81 36.60 -10.99
CA GLY A 283 11.24 36.16 -9.65
C GLY A 283 11.45 37.32 -8.66
N GLY A 284 12.04 38.43 -9.12
CA GLY A 284 12.19 39.64 -8.33
C GLY A 284 10.85 40.34 -8.00
N ALA A 285 9.90 40.32 -8.94
CA ALA A 285 8.58 40.95 -8.77
C ALA A 285 7.71 40.16 -7.79
N ILE A 286 7.74 38.82 -7.86
CA ILE A 286 7.09 37.94 -6.88
C ILE A 286 7.65 38.21 -5.48
N TYR A 287 8.98 38.23 -5.33
CA TYR A 287 9.61 38.50 -4.03
C TYR A 287 9.21 39.88 -3.46
N PHE A 288 9.22 40.93 -4.28
CA PHE A 288 8.75 42.26 -3.89
C PHE A 288 7.27 42.27 -3.45
N THR A 289 6.39 41.64 -4.24
CA THR A 289 4.95 41.62 -4.00
C THR A 289 4.58 40.79 -2.75
N CYS A 290 5.25 39.66 -2.53
CA CYS A 290 5.10 38.83 -1.33
C CYS A 290 5.40 39.62 -0.04
N HIS A 291 6.47 40.43 -0.03
CA HIS A 291 6.79 41.29 1.10
C HIS A 291 5.80 42.46 1.25
N LEU A 292 5.39 43.12 0.15
CA LEU A 292 4.42 44.22 0.16
C LEU A 292 3.06 43.81 0.77
N LEU A 293 2.58 42.61 0.44
CA LEU A 293 1.31 42.06 0.92
C LEU A 293 1.43 41.33 2.27
N GLY A 294 2.66 41.06 2.74
CA GLY A 294 2.92 40.34 3.99
C GLY A 294 2.75 38.81 3.90
N LYS A 295 2.73 38.22 2.70
CA LYS A 295 2.67 36.78 2.46
C LYS A 295 4.06 36.28 2.07
N VAL A 296 4.96 36.21 3.05
CA VAL A 296 6.39 35.92 2.83
C VAL A 296 6.59 34.46 2.39
N LYS A 297 7.33 34.26 1.30
CA LYS A 297 7.87 32.96 0.82
C LYS A 297 9.40 33.07 0.78
N SER A 298 10.13 31.96 0.91
CA SER A 298 11.59 32.05 1.00
C SER A 298 12.23 32.35 -0.36
N LEU A 299 13.40 33.01 -0.34
CA LEU A 299 14.19 33.24 -1.55
C LEU A 299 14.62 31.94 -2.23
N ARG A 300 14.78 30.85 -1.47
CA ARG A 300 15.15 29.53 -1.96
C ARG A 300 14.01 28.91 -2.78
N ASP A 301 12.77 29.04 -2.32
CA ASP A 301 11.58 28.50 -3.01
C ASP A 301 11.36 29.25 -4.34
N ILE A 302 11.44 30.58 -4.30
CA ILE A 302 11.33 31.42 -5.50
C ILE A 302 12.50 31.16 -6.46
N SER A 303 13.72 30.94 -5.95
CA SER A 303 14.89 30.57 -6.76
C SER A 303 14.73 29.20 -7.44
N ALA A 304 14.15 28.22 -6.75
CA ALA A 304 13.86 26.89 -7.30
C ALA A 304 12.79 26.96 -8.41
N VAL A 305 11.66 27.62 -8.15
CA VAL A 305 10.55 27.75 -9.11
C VAL A 305 10.94 28.58 -10.34
N ALA A 306 11.71 29.66 -10.16
CA ALA A 306 12.20 30.48 -11.28
C ALA A 306 13.45 29.90 -11.98
N GLY A 307 14.19 28.98 -11.37
CA GLY A 307 15.46 28.46 -11.94
C GLY A 307 16.57 29.51 -12.08
N VAL A 308 16.54 30.55 -11.24
CA VAL A 308 17.45 31.72 -11.24
C VAL A 308 18.09 31.85 -9.85
N SER A 309 19.38 32.19 -9.78
CA SER A 309 20.10 32.29 -8.50
C SER A 309 19.55 33.39 -7.59
N GLU A 310 19.55 33.13 -6.27
CA GLU A 310 19.08 34.08 -5.24
C GLU A 310 19.72 35.47 -5.36
N GLY A 311 21.02 35.54 -5.69
CA GLY A 311 21.73 36.82 -5.87
C GLY A 311 21.17 37.66 -7.04
N THR A 312 20.67 37.01 -8.09
CA THR A 312 20.03 37.68 -9.23
C THR A 312 18.63 38.19 -8.86
N ILE A 313 17.88 37.41 -8.07
CA ILE A 313 16.55 37.82 -7.55
C ILE A 313 16.72 39.03 -6.60
N LYS A 314 17.71 38.99 -5.69
CA LYS A 314 18.06 40.14 -4.83
C LYS A 314 18.45 41.37 -5.65
N LEU A 315 19.21 41.21 -6.74
CA LEU A 315 19.60 42.33 -7.60
C LEU A 315 18.38 43.01 -8.25
N VAL A 316 17.42 42.24 -8.77
CA VAL A 316 16.17 42.78 -9.34
C VAL A 316 15.29 43.40 -8.24
N TYR A 317 15.17 42.77 -7.07
CA TYR A 317 14.46 43.32 -5.92
C TYR A 317 14.99 44.69 -5.50
N ARG A 318 16.31 44.92 -5.52
CA ARG A 318 16.90 46.25 -5.23
C ARG A 318 16.48 47.33 -6.23
N LEU A 319 16.30 46.98 -7.51
CA LEU A 319 15.81 47.91 -8.53
C LEU A 319 14.35 48.30 -8.25
N TYR A 320 13.49 47.33 -7.91
CA TYR A 320 12.11 47.63 -7.50
C TYR A 320 12.04 48.35 -6.14
N TYR A 321 12.98 48.11 -5.23
CA TYR A 321 13.05 48.82 -3.95
C TYR A 321 13.43 50.30 -4.12
N ALA A 322 14.31 50.63 -5.08
CA ALA A 322 14.74 52.00 -5.34
C ALA A 322 13.59 52.92 -5.78
N ASP A 323 12.68 52.42 -6.62
CA ASP A 323 11.51 53.14 -7.14
C ASP A 323 10.18 52.66 -6.54
N LYS A 324 10.21 52.10 -5.32
CA LYS A 324 9.06 51.48 -4.63
C LYS A 324 7.81 52.38 -4.57
N GLU A 325 7.99 53.69 -4.47
CA GLU A 325 6.92 54.69 -4.39
C GLU A 325 6.21 54.94 -5.73
N LYS A 326 6.89 54.70 -6.87
CA LYS A 326 6.30 54.84 -8.22
C LYS A 326 5.59 53.56 -8.67
N LEU A 327 6.11 52.40 -8.26
CA LEU A 327 5.59 51.09 -8.62
C LEU A 327 4.25 50.78 -7.92
N VAL A 328 4.13 51.06 -6.63
CA VAL A 328 2.89 50.81 -5.86
C VAL A 328 1.80 51.82 -6.26
N LYS A 329 0.56 51.35 -6.52
CA LYS A 329 -0.60 52.24 -6.73
C LYS A 329 -1.11 52.76 -5.38
N GLU A 330 -1.43 54.06 -5.28
CA GLU A 330 -1.97 54.65 -4.02
C GLU A 330 -3.23 53.94 -3.52
N ASP A 331 -4.06 53.46 -4.44
CA ASP A 331 -5.32 52.75 -4.13
C ASP A 331 -5.08 51.48 -3.31
N TRP A 332 -3.97 50.78 -3.54
CA TRP A 332 -3.60 49.58 -2.77
C TRP A 332 -3.21 49.88 -1.32
N ILE A 333 -2.77 51.12 -1.05
CA ILE A 333 -2.44 51.60 0.29
C ILE A 333 -3.73 52.06 0.99
N LYS A 334 -4.62 52.78 0.28
CA LYS A 334 -5.95 53.22 0.78
C LYS A 334 -6.86 52.03 1.11
N ASP A 335 -6.83 50.97 0.29
CA ASP A 335 -7.55 49.71 0.52
C ASP A 335 -6.97 48.86 1.68
N GLY A 336 -5.84 49.26 2.28
CA GLY A 336 -5.15 48.49 3.32
C GLY A 336 -4.48 47.18 2.85
N LYS A 337 -4.47 46.92 1.54
CA LYS A 337 -3.94 45.69 0.91
C LYS A 337 -2.41 45.65 0.91
N ALA A 338 -1.75 46.80 0.74
CA ALA A 338 -0.30 46.94 0.68
C ALA A 338 0.24 47.81 1.84
N LYS A 339 1.41 47.44 2.40
CA LYS A 339 2.14 48.27 3.38
C LYS A 339 3.61 48.41 3.01
N LEU A 340 4.06 49.63 2.74
CA LEU A 340 5.44 49.93 2.34
C LEU A 340 6.48 49.59 3.43
N ASP A 341 6.09 49.67 4.71
CA ASP A 341 6.95 49.38 5.87
C ASP A 341 7.40 47.92 5.97
N ARG A 342 6.76 47.01 5.23
CA ARG A 342 7.06 45.56 5.23
C ARG A 342 8.22 45.17 4.30
N LEU A 343 8.73 46.09 3.48
CA LEU A 343 9.78 45.81 2.51
C LEU A 343 11.17 45.87 3.19
N PRO A 344 11.92 44.75 3.31
CA PRO A 344 13.23 44.74 3.97
C PRO A 344 14.29 45.55 3.22
N LEU A 345 15.11 46.28 3.98
CA LEU A 345 16.30 47.01 3.51
C LEU A 345 17.52 46.06 3.40
N ASP A 346 18.02 45.83 2.18
CA ASP A 346 19.25 45.06 1.93
C ASP A 346 20.46 46.00 1.84
N ASN A 347 21.20 46.15 2.95
CA ASN A 347 22.37 47.02 3.08
C ASN A 347 23.63 46.47 2.38
N SER A 348 23.55 46.19 1.08
CA SER A 348 24.72 45.80 0.26
C SER A 348 24.70 46.45 -1.14
N LYS A 349 25.46 47.54 -1.31
CA LYS A 349 25.57 48.28 -2.58
C LYS A 349 26.24 47.44 -3.68
N PRO A 350 25.65 47.32 -4.89
CA PRO A 350 26.33 46.76 -6.06
C PRO A 350 27.15 47.83 -6.80
N SER A 351 28.36 47.49 -7.24
CA SER A 351 29.17 48.30 -8.15
C SER A 351 28.73 48.07 -9.61
N VAL A 352 28.50 49.15 -10.36
CA VAL A 352 28.15 49.10 -11.78
C VAL A 352 29.22 49.83 -12.58
N HIS A 353 30.01 49.10 -13.36
CA HIS A 353 30.83 49.67 -14.42
C HIS A 353 30.01 49.68 -15.72
N ASN A 354 29.64 50.87 -16.18
CA ASN A 354 29.15 51.08 -17.54
C ASN A 354 30.28 51.58 -18.44
N PHE A 355 30.39 51.01 -19.64
CA PHE A 355 31.11 51.58 -20.77
C PHE A 355 30.11 51.84 -21.90
N SER A 356 29.88 53.09 -22.25
CA SER A 356 29.25 53.54 -23.50
C SER A 356 29.66 55.01 -23.74
N PRO A 357 29.75 55.48 -24.99
CA PRO A 357 30.39 56.76 -25.32
C PRO A 357 29.48 57.99 -25.18
N SER A 358 30.15 59.15 -25.22
CA SER A 358 29.67 60.51 -25.46
C SER A 358 28.91 60.66 -26.81
N PRO A 359 28.25 61.82 -27.16
CA PRO A 359 28.51 63.18 -26.65
C PRO A 359 27.30 64.16 -26.50
N CYS A 360 27.63 65.39 -26.04
CA CYS A 360 26.90 66.67 -26.20
C CYS A 360 25.52 66.84 -25.52
N SER A 361 25.13 68.03 -25.04
CA SER A 361 25.89 69.25 -24.69
C SER A 361 25.06 70.16 -23.74
N ASP A 362 25.72 71.21 -23.25
CA ASP A 362 25.16 72.53 -22.89
C ASP A 362 24.33 72.77 -21.61
N THR A 363 25.09 73.26 -20.63
CA THR A 363 24.95 74.59 -19.97
C THR A 363 24.05 74.82 -18.74
N SER A 364 24.68 75.54 -17.80
CA SER A 364 24.11 76.46 -16.80
C SER A 364 23.29 75.81 -15.67
N ALA A 365 23.69 75.89 -14.39
CA ALA A 365 23.88 77.06 -13.49
C ALA A 365 22.80 76.96 -12.39
N THR A 366 23.01 77.29 -11.12
CA THR A 366 24.19 77.82 -10.40
C THR A 366 24.02 77.58 -8.90
N MET A 367 25.14 77.50 -8.18
CA MET A 367 25.35 77.91 -6.77
C MET A 367 24.48 77.27 -5.67
N GLY A 368 25.15 76.89 -4.56
CA GLY A 368 24.51 77.15 -3.27
C GLY A 368 24.99 76.52 -1.97
N THR A 369 26.28 76.21 -1.76
CA THR A 369 26.93 76.16 -0.41
C THR A 369 26.40 75.12 0.63
N ARG A 370 27.18 74.57 1.56
CA ARG A 370 28.60 74.70 1.94
C ARG A 370 29.02 73.54 2.86
N GLU A 371 30.32 73.22 2.86
CA GLU A 371 31.16 72.76 3.99
C GLU A 371 30.69 71.52 4.82
N ASP A 372 31.50 70.57 5.29
CA ASP A 372 32.96 70.29 5.27
C ASP A 372 33.12 68.90 5.96
N ASP A 373 34.17 68.09 5.87
CA ASP A 373 35.31 67.93 4.96
C ASP A 373 35.80 66.46 5.20
N SER A 374 35.98 65.61 4.18
CA SER A 374 37.25 65.22 3.54
C SER A 374 38.18 64.28 4.36
N SER A 375 39.11 63.50 3.79
CA SER A 375 39.31 63.02 2.41
C SER A 375 40.20 61.75 2.42
N ILE A 376 39.89 60.68 1.67
CA ILE A 376 40.38 60.31 0.32
C ILE A 376 41.92 60.07 0.21
N HIS A 377 42.32 58.85 -0.18
CA HIS A 377 43.10 58.50 -1.40
C HIS A 377 43.61 57.04 -1.28
N LEU A 378 43.05 56.06 -2.02
CA LEU A 378 43.31 55.72 -3.44
C LEU A 378 44.72 55.19 -3.72
N LEU A 379 44.82 53.94 -4.21
CA LEU A 379 45.29 53.61 -5.56
C LEU A 379 45.06 52.13 -5.92
N SER A 380 45.11 51.81 -7.22
CA SER A 380 44.59 50.58 -7.84
C SER A 380 45.57 49.92 -8.81
N SER A 381 45.45 48.60 -9.04
CA SER A 381 45.74 47.87 -10.31
C SER A 381 45.41 46.37 -10.13
N LYS A 382 44.76 45.63 -11.04
CA LYS A 382 45.16 45.22 -12.42
C LYS A 382 46.43 44.35 -12.44
N ASP A 383 46.57 43.22 -13.14
CA ASP A 383 45.74 42.38 -14.07
C ASP A 383 45.98 40.88 -13.70
N LEU A 384 45.35 39.80 -14.22
CA LEU A 384 45.50 39.18 -15.56
C LEU A 384 44.72 37.83 -15.59
N GLU A 385 44.13 37.46 -16.73
CA GLU A 385 43.90 36.05 -17.12
C GLU A 385 44.91 35.68 -18.23
N ALA A 386 45.56 34.51 -18.14
CA ALA A 386 45.99 33.70 -19.29
C ALA A 386 46.63 32.38 -18.84
N GLY A 387 46.35 31.29 -19.56
CA GLY A 387 46.72 29.93 -19.20
C GLY A 387 48.22 29.57 -19.27
N PHE A 388 48.52 28.36 -18.79
CA PHE A 388 49.80 27.70 -18.97
C PHE A 388 49.62 26.27 -19.47
N GLY A 389 50.27 25.97 -20.59
CA GLY A 389 50.57 24.60 -21.01
C GLY A 389 51.86 24.08 -20.38
N TYR A 390 52.12 22.78 -20.56
CA TYR A 390 53.33 22.10 -20.09
C TYR A 390 54.62 22.67 -20.73
N GLN A 391 55.65 22.89 -19.90
CA GLN A 391 56.96 22.24 -20.07
C GLN A 391 57.84 22.38 -18.81
N ALA A 392 58.85 21.52 -18.70
CA ALA A 392 59.72 21.36 -17.54
C ALA A 392 61.06 22.11 -17.69
N VAL A 393 61.90 22.08 -16.63
CA VAL A 393 63.37 21.81 -16.63
C VAL A 393 64.17 22.62 -15.57
N GLN A 394 64.90 21.86 -14.74
CA GLN A 394 66.15 22.14 -13.99
C GLN A 394 66.28 23.16 -12.83
N ASP A 395 66.89 22.60 -11.77
CA ASP A 395 67.88 23.14 -10.83
C ASP A 395 68.65 24.43 -11.21
N ASP A 396 68.94 25.29 -10.22
CA ASP A 396 70.28 25.28 -9.61
C ASP A 396 70.28 25.82 -8.16
N SER A 397 71.25 25.32 -7.42
CA SER A 397 71.65 25.64 -6.06
C SER A 397 72.46 26.95 -5.93
N ARG A 398 72.42 27.58 -4.75
CA ARG A 398 73.60 28.21 -4.10
C ARG A 398 73.31 28.62 -2.65
N THR A 399 74.36 28.70 -1.84
CA THR A 399 74.30 28.78 -0.37
C THR A 399 75.22 29.89 0.19
N ARG A 400 74.99 30.21 1.48
CA ARG A 400 75.88 30.93 2.45
C ARG A 400 75.77 32.49 2.48
N PRO A 401 76.23 33.16 3.57
CA PRO A 401 75.74 33.02 4.96
C PRO A 401 75.68 34.38 5.75
N LEU A 402 75.49 34.30 7.08
CA LEU A 402 75.80 35.29 8.16
C LEU A 402 74.71 36.28 8.63
N ASP A 403 74.09 35.90 9.75
CA ASP A 403 74.16 36.55 11.08
C ASP A 403 73.67 38.00 11.28
N SER A 404 72.54 38.15 12.00
CA SER A 404 72.47 38.89 13.29
C SER A 404 71.04 38.89 13.87
N ARG A 405 70.91 39.28 15.15
CA ARG A 405 69.73 39.05 16.01
C ARG A 405 68.71 40.20 15.95
N ASP A 406 67.41 39.89 15.84
CA ASP A 406 66.33 40.76 16.34
C ASP A 406 65.03 39.94 16.64
N PRO A 407 64.28 40.17 17.75
CA PRO A 407 63.23 39.26 18.20
C PRO A 407 61.83 39.68 17.74
N ARG A 408 61.40 39.23 16.55
CA ARG A 408 59.99 39.37 16.07
C ARG A 408 59.40 38.08 15.47
N SER A 409 59.64 36.93 16.09
CA SER A 409 59.10 35.63 15.67
C SER A 409 57.69 35.33 16.24
N ASN A 410 56.67 36.10 15.83
CA ASN A 410 55.26 35.78 16.18
C ASN A 410 54.24 35.94 15.04
N VAL A 411 54.72 36.14 13.80
CA VAL A 411 53.87 36.27 12.59
C VAL A 411 53.93 35.02 11.69
N CYS A 412 54.91 34.13 11.88
CA CYS A 412 55.16 32.99 10.98
C CYS A 412 54.31 31.73 11.28
N SER A 413 53.85 31.52 12.52
CA SER A 413 52.97 30.37 12.86
C SER A 413 51.56 30.54 12.27
N ARG A 414 51.00 31.74 12.35
CA ARG A 414 49.63 32.05 11.93
C ARG A 414 49.38 31.79 10.43
N ASN A 415 50.37 32.05 9.57
CA ASN A 415 50.30 31.73 8.14
C ASN A 415 50.47 30.23 7.81
N ARG A 416 51.11 29.42 8.69
CA ARG A 416 51.10 27.96 8.54
C ARG A 416 49.74 27.38 8.91
N HIS A 417 49.13 27.84 10.01
CA HIS A 417 47.79 27.39 10.40
C HIS A 417 46.73 27.69 9.32
N ILE A 418 46.75 28.89 8.72
CA ILE A 418 45.83 29.22 7.62
C ILE A 418 46.05 28.31 6.41
N LYS A 419 47.30 28.05 6.00
CA LYS A 419 47.59 27.15 4.86
C LYS A 419 47.21 25.69 5.14
N VAL A 420 47.48 25.17 6.33
CA VAL A 420 47.07 23.81 6.72
C VAL A 420 45.54 23.69 6.77
N MET A 421 44.85 24.68 7.32
CA MET A 421 43.38 24.71 7.35
C MET A 421 42.78 24.81 5.94
N LEU A 422 43.39 25.60 5.04
CA LEU A 422 42.96 25.68 3.64
C LEU A 422 43.17 24.35 2.90
N CYS A 423 44.33 23.71 3.10
CA CYS A 423 44.59 22.37 2.55
C CYS A 423 43.61 21.32 3.08
N LEU A 424 43.29 21.33 4.38
CA LEU A 424 42.30 20.42 4.97
C LEU A 424 40.89 20.66 4.41
N LEU A 425 40.49 21.92 4.19
CA LEU A 425 39.20 22.25 3.55
C LEU A 425 39.13 21.82 2.09
N VAL A 426 40.21 22.03 1.31
CA VAL A 426 40.30 21.57 -0.08
C VAL A 426 40.33 20.04 -0.14
N LEU A 427 41.06 19.38 0.75
CA LEU A 427 41.13 17.92 0.82
C LEU A 427 39.79 17.31 1.26
N TYR A 428 39.07 17.92 2.21
CA TYR A 428 37.73 17.52 2.60
C TYR A 428 36.70 17.73 1.46
N GLY A 429 36.86 18.81 0.69
CA GLY A 429 36.09 19.04 -0.54
C GLY A 429 36.34 18.00 -1.62
N LEU A 430 37.61 17.63 -1.85
CA LEU A 430 38.01 16.57 -2.78
C LEU A 430 37.58 15.17 -2.30
N LEU A 431 37.62 14.91 -0.99
CA LEU A 431 37.06 13.69 -0.38
C LEU A 431 35.55 13.60 -0.60
N ARG A 432 34.81 14.70 -0.39
CA ARG A 432 33.37 14.76 -0.73
C ARG A 432 33.15 14.47 -2.21
N LEU A 433 33.89 15.12 -3.11
CA LEU A 433 33.75 14.92 -4.55
C LEU A 433 34.08 13.48 -5.00
N ALA A 434 35.13 12.87 -4.44
CA ALA A 434 35.51 11.49 -4.73
C ALA A 434 34.46 10.49 -4.23
N VAL A 435 33.95 10.67 -3.00
CA VAL A 435 32.88 9.83 -2.44
C VAL A 435 31.57 9.98 -3.21
N PHE A 436 31.21 11.20 -3.65
CA PHE A 436 30.05 11.42 -4.53
C PHE A 436 30.22 10.81 -5.93
N SER A 437 31.44 10.72 -6.46
CA SER A 437 31.69 10.15 -7.80
C SER A 437 31.57 8.62 -7.89
N VAL A 438 31.42 7.92 -6.76
CA VAL A 438 31.34 6.45 -6.66
C VAL A 438 29.98 6.00 -6.09
N LEU A 439 29.09 6.94 -5.75
CA LEU A 439 27.80 6.67 -5.12
C LEU A 439 26.67 7.33 -5.92
N ASP A 440 26.00 6.53 -6.76
CA ASP A 440 24.63 6.83 -7.16
C ASP A 440 23.69 6.82 -5.94
N SER A 441 22.55 7.48 -6.12
CA SER A 441 21.73 8.18 -5.12
C SER A 441 21.32 7.46 -3.81
N GLU A 442 21.51 8.23 -2.73
CA GLU A 442 20.62 8.41 -1.56
C GLU A 442 20.56 7.42 -0.38
N THR A 443 20.97 6.16 -0.45
CA THR A 443 20.67 5.22 0.66
C THR A 443 21.55 5.31 1.93
N LEU A 444 22.64 6.09 1.97
CA LEU A 444 23.63 6.01 3.09
C LEU A 444 24.40 7.30 3.45
N LEU A 445 24.00 8.48 2.94
CA LEU A 445 24.73 9.75 3.19
C LEU A 445 23.87 10.90 3.73
N VAL A 446 23.06 10.63 4.76
CA VAL A 446 22.58 11.69 5.65
C VAL A 446 23.68 12.04 6.67
N VAL A 447 24.60 12.91 6.26
CA VAL A 447 25.45 13.69 7.18
C VAL A 447 25.37 15.20 6.86
N PRO A 448 24.26 15.87 7.23
CA PRO A 448 24.24 17.28 7.53
C PRO A 448 24.69 17.52 8.99
N GLY A 449 25.31 18.67 9.27
CA GLY A 449 25.86 18.97 10.59
C GLY A 449 24.79 19.13 11.66
N GLY A 450 24.92 18.37 12.75
CA GLY A 450 23.95 18.35 13.86
C GLY A 450 23.78 16.96 14.47
N LEU A 451 24.89 16.25 14.72
CA LEU A 451 24.86 14.91 15.30
C LEU A 451 24.88 14.97 16.83
N GLU A 452 23.69 14.95 17.43
CA GLU A 452 23.47 14.10 18.60
C GLU A 452 23.40 12.66 18.11
N TYR A 453 24.08 11.73 18.80
CA TYR A 453 24.16 10.32 18.42
C TYR A 453 23.26 9.50 19.37
N PRO A 454 22.06 9.04 18.95
CA PRO A 454 21.17 8.25 19.81
C PRO A 454 21.55 6.76 19.90
N PHE A 455 22.67 6.33 19.32
CA PHE A 455 23.27 5.00 19.57
C PHE A 455 23.88 4.85 20.98
N LEU A 456 23.53 5.75 21.90
CA LEU A 456 23.99 5.82 23.29
C LEU A 456 22.79 5.97 24.22
N LEU A 457 22.19 4.84 24.60
CA LEU A 457 21.59 4.74 25.92
C LEU A 457 22.68 5.04 26.98
N ALA A 458 22.30 5.74 28.05
CA ALA A 458 23.13 6.13 29.19
C ALA A 458 24.21 7.22 28.97
N SER A 459 23.78 8.46 28.65
CA SER A 459 24.55 9.66 29.01
C SER A 459 24.19 10.18 30.42
N SER A 460 24.29 9.31 31.43
CA SER A 460 24.13 9.70 32.86
C SER A 460 25.03 8.92 33.83
N ILE A 461 25.66 7.82 33.40
CA ILE A 461 26.63 7.05 34.19
C ILE A 461 27.82 6.74 33.28
N GLY A 462 29.02 7.17 33.68
CA GLY A 462 30.21 7.16 32.82
C GLY A 462 30.93 5.82 32.75
N GLU A 463 30.40 4.84 32.01
CA GLU A 463 31.11 3.59 31.69
C GLU A 463 31.43 3.44 30.18
N PRO A 464 32.63 2.96 29.80
CA PRO A 464 33.13 3.08 28.42
C PRO A 464 33.07 1.77 27.59
N TYR A 465 31.95 1.05 27.59
CA TYR A 465 31.69 0.01 26.57
C TYR A 465 30.19 -0.25 26.42
N ILE A 466 29.65 0.00 25.22
CA ILE A 466 28.32 -0.48 24.82
C ILE A 466 28.50 -1.26 23.53
N ASP A 467 28.42 -2.58 23.71
CA ASP A 467 28.31 -3.60 22.68
C ASP A 467 26.93 -3.50 22.00
N TYR A 468 26.84 -3.84 20.71
CA TYR A 468 25.58 -3.87 19.98
C TYR A 468 24.59 -4.85 20.62
N ASP A 469 25.08 -6.04 20.99
CA ASP A 469 24.25 -7.08 21.59
C ASP A 469 23.82 -6.69 23.03
N PHE A 470 24.61 -5.87 23.75
CA PHE A 470 24.23 -5.28 25.04
C PHE A 470 23.17 -4.17 24.90
N ALA A 471 23.29 -3.31 23.89
CA ALA A 471 22.25 -2.31 23.59
C ALA A 471 20.92 -2.99 23.26
N LYS A 472 20.95 -4.01 22.39
CA LYS A 472 19.77 -4.82 22.04
C LYS A 472 19.13 -5.50 23.26
N ALA A 473 19.94 -6.12 24.12
CA ALA A 473 19.44 -6.75 25.35
C ALA A 473 18.74 -5.75 26.30
N ASN A 474 19.20 -4.49 26.35
CA ASN A 474 18.55 -3.44 27.13
C ASN A 474 17.22 -2.98 26.50
N VAL A 475 17.12 -2.91 25.17
CA VAL A 475 15.85 -2.61 24.46
C VAL A 475 14.82 -3.73 24.70
N GLU A 476 15.19 -4.99 24.47
CA GLU A 476 14.30 -6.14 24.75
C GLU A 476 13.87 -6.16 26.23
N LYS A 477 14.80 -5.93 27.17
CA LYS A 477 14.48 -5.85 28.61
C LYS A 477 13.56 -4.69 28.97
N SER A 478 13.75 -3.52 28.37
CA SER A 478 12.90 -2.35 28.61
C SER A 478 11.48 -2.62 28.13
N PHE A 479 11.32 -3.15 26.92
CA PHE A 479 10.02 -3.56 26.38
C PHE A 479 9.33 -4.61 27.28
N LEU A 480 10.03 -5.68 27.65
CA LEU A 480 9.48 -6.78 28.47
C LEU A 480 9.02 -6.34 29.88
N SER A 481 9.38 -5.15 30.33
CA SER A 481 8.92 -4.56 31.60
C SER A 481 7.56 -3.87 31.52
N VAL A 482 7.06 -3.55 30.31
CA VAL A 482 5.82 -2.79 30.12
C VAL A 482 4.56 -3.68 30.13
N PRO A 483 4.44 -4.77 29.32
CA PRO A 483 3.25 -5.61 29.33
C PRO A 483 3.02 -6.25 30.70
N ASN A 484 1.85 -5.97 31.29
CA ASN A 484 1.51 -6.41 32.64
C ASN A 484 0.02 -6.74 32.82
N PRO A 485 -0.35 -7.70 33.69
CA PRO A 485 -1.73 -8.20 33.72
C PRO A 485 -2.79 -7.17 34.10
N LYS A 486 -2.43 -6.18 34.94
CA LYS A 486 -3.35 -5.12 35.35
C LYS A 486 -3.71 -4.21 34.17
N SER A 487 -2.74 -3.92 33.31
CA SER A 487 -2.94 -3.13 32.09
C SER A 487 -3.69 -3.93 31.02
N ALA A 488 -3.38 -5.21 30.86
CA ALA A 488 -4.11 -6.11 29.97
C ALA A 488 -5.59 -6.24 30.37
N LEU A 489 -5.89 -6.54 31.65
CA LEU A 489 -7.25 -6.61 32.18
C LEU A 489 -8.03 -5.29 32.01
N ALA A 490 -7.39 -4.15 32.27
CA ALA A 490 -8.01 -2.84 32.09
C ALA A 490 -8.34 -2.55 30.61
N SER A 491 -7.46 -2.98 29.70
CA SER A 491 -7.72 -2.88 28.25
C SER A 491 -8.86 -3.82 27.84
N SER A 492 -8.86 -5.07 28.33
CA SER A 492 -9.90 -6.07 28.05
C SER A 492 -11.29 -5.56 28.42
N ARG A 493 -11.45 -5.07 29.66
CA ARG A 493 -12.71 -4.47 30.11
C ARG A 493 -13.15 -3.23 29.31
N SER A 494 -12.23 -2.56 28.62
CA SER A 494 -12.53 -1.36 27.83
C SER A 494 -13.07 -1.67 26.44
N TYR A 495 -12.84 -2.88 25.90
CA TYR A 495 -13.24 -3.27 24.53
C TYR A 495 -14.16 -4.49 24.50
N ALA A 496 -14.07 -5.38 25.49
CA ALA A 496 -14.87 -6.61 25.61
C ALA A 496 -16.06 -6.48 26.58
N THR A 497 -16.46 -5.26 26.98
CA THR A 497 -17.72 -5.03 27.75
C THR A 497 -18.81 -4.35 26.92
N HIS A 498 -18.51 -4.10 25.65
CA HIS A 498 -19.47 -3.68 24.65
C HIS A 498 -19.22 -4.43 23.32
N PRO A 499 -20.25 -4.56 22.49
CA PRO A 499 -20.13 -5.08 21.13
C PRO A 499 -19.36 -4.13 20.18
N HIS A 500 -18.69 -4.61 19.11
CA HIS A 500 -17.99 -3.74 18.09
C HIS A 500 -18.14 -4.15 16.58
N LEU A 501 -19.29 -3.88 15.90
CA LEU A 501 -19.70 -4.34 14.54
C LEU A 501 -18.93 -3.70 13.39
N ALA A 502 -18.35 -4.50 12.48
CA ALA A 502 -17.85 -4.01 11.21
C ALA A 502 -18.89 -3.17 10.46
N GLY A 503 -18.58 -1.90 10.23
CA GLY A 503 -19.53 -0.93 9.67
C GLY A 503 -20.62 -0.40 10.62
N SER A 504 -20.47 -0.59 11.93
CA SER A 504 -21.30 0.05 12.97
C SER A 504 -20.68 1.33 13.52
N THR A 505 -21.46 2.05 14.32
CA THR A 505 -21.05 3.30 14.95
C THR A 505 -20.08 3.06 16.12
N GLU A 506 -19.93 1.80 16.57
CA GLU A 506 -19.27 1.37 17.81
C GLU A 506 -17.89 0.86 17.49
N ASP A 507 -17.81 0.02 16.46
CA ASP A 507 -16.55 -0.31 15.82
C ASP A 507 -15.86 0.95 15.29
N TYR A 508 -16.62 1.91 14.74
CA TYR A 508 -16.08 3.22 14.41
C TYR A 508 -15.56 3.99 15.64
N GLN A 509 -16.23 3.90 16.79
CA GLN A 509 -15.75 4.48 18.05
C GLN A 509 -14.49 3.78 18.56
N ASP A 510 -14.38 2.46 18.41
CA ASP A 510 -13.20 1.68 18.79
C ASP A 510 -12.03 1.93 17.83
N ALA A 511 -12.29 2.06 16.53
CA ALA A 511 -11.33 2.49 15.51
C ALA A 511 -10.73 3.86 15.85
N LEU A 512 -11.57 4.82 16.27
CA LEU A 512 -11.15 6.14 16.78
C LEU A 512 -10.39 6.03 18.11
N THR A 513 -10.81 5.16 19.03
CA THR A 513 -10.15 4.98 20.34
C THR A 513 -8.75 4.36 20.17
N ILE A 514 -8.58 3.43 19.22
CA ILE A 514 -7.28 2.87 18.83
C ILE A 514 -6.41 3.93 18.14
N LEU A 515 -7.00 4.80 17.31
CA LEU A 515 -6.29 5.94 16.71
C LEU A 515 -5.78 6.93 17.78
N GLU A 516 -6.62 7.27 18.76
CA GLU A 516 -6.22 8.10 19.91
C GLU A 516 -5.14 7.43 20.77
N LEU A 517 -5.21 6.10 20.96
CA LEU A 517 -4.19 5.33 21.66
C LEU A 517 -2.82 5.45 20.96
N PHE A 518 -2.76 5.24 19.64
CA PHE A 518 -1.53 5.44 18.87
C PHE A 518 -0.99 6.86 19.02
N GLN A 519 -1.87 7.86 18.94
CA GLN A 519 -1.46 9.26 19.06
C GLN A 519 -0.89 9.57 20.45
N LYS A 520 -1.54 9.08 21.50
CA LYS A 520 -1.13 9.25 22.90
C LYS A 520 0.18 8.52 23.22
N GLU A 521 0.26 7.22 22.97
CA GLU A 521 1.40 6.39 23.40
C GLU A 521 2.66 6.64 22.57
N TRP A 522 2.56 7.13 21.32
CA TRP A 522 3.71 7.43 20.45
C TRP A 522 4.00 8.94 20.31
N GLY A 523 3.33 9.79 21.09
CA GLY A 523 3.57 11.24 21.11
C GLY A 523 3.21 11.97 19.79
N ILE A 524 2.29 11.41 19.01
CA ILE A 524 1.84 12.02 17.76
C ILE A 524 0.91 13.18 18.11
N SER A 525 1.23 14.39 17.64
CA SER A 525 0.35 15.54 17.84
C SER A 525 -0.93 15.37 17.01
N PRO A 526 -2.13 15.32 17.63
CA PRO A 526 -3.37 15.12 16.88
C PRO A 526 -3.61 16.29 15.91
N PRO A 527 -3.92 16.02 14.63
CA PRO A 527 -4.33 17.06 13.68
C PRO A 527 -5.68 17.67 14.06
N ARG A 528 -6.05 18.79 13.40
CA ARG A 528 -7.32 19.50 13.66
C ARG A 528 -8.56 18.74 13.20
N GLU A 529 -8.40 17.92 12.18
CA GLU A 529 -9.42 17.06 11.59
C GLU A 529 -8.94 15.63 11.78
N ILE A 530 -9.85 14.70 12.05
CA ILE A 530 -9.53 13.28 12.24
C ILE A 530 -8.86 12.78 10.96
N PRO A 531 -7.67 12.13 11.02
CA PRO A 531 -6.95 11.63 9.86
C PRO A 531 -7.62 10.36 9.31
N GLN A 532 -8.83 10.51 8.78
CA GLN A 532 -9.64 9.45 8.19
C GLN A 532 -9.85 9.76 6.72
N PHE A 533 -9.51 8.81 5.85
CA PHE A 533 -9.46 9.01 4.41
C PHE A 533 -10.24 7.90 3.69
N PRO A 534 -11.18 8.23 2.78
CA PRO A 534 -11.73 7.24 1.86
C PRO A 534 -10.61 6.58 1.06
N ALA A 535 -10.62 5.26 0.96
CA ALA A 535 -9.60 4.51 0.25
C ALA A 535 -9.51 4.94 -1.23
N GLY A 536 -8.30 4.89 -1.78
CA GLY A 536 -8.01 5.40 -3.13
C GLY A 536 -7.87 6.93 -3.26
N THR A 537 -8.22 7.72 -2.24
CA THR A 537 -7.95 9.17 -2.23
C THR A 537 -6.44 9.47 -2.22
N PRO A 538 -5.99 10.62 -2.76
CA PRO A 538 -4.59 11.03 -2.67
C PRO A 538 -4.06 11.04 -1.23
N GLU A 539 -4.89 11.39 -0.26
CA GLU A 539 -4.57 11.43 1.17
C GLU A 539 -4.33 10.02 1.74
N SER A 540 -5.26 9.09 1.52
CA SER A 540 -5.12 7.66 1.88
C SER A 540 -3.87 7.05 1.25
N ARG A 541 -3.71 7.20 -0.07
CA ARG A 541 -2.55 6.67 -0.79
C ARG A 541 -1.23 7.28 -0.30
N ASN A 542 -1.19 8.57 -0.01
CA ASN A 542 0.01 9.22 0.51
C ASN A 542 0.36 8.76 1.93
N ALA A 543 -0.60 8.36 2.76
CA ALA A 543 -0.33 7.88 4.11
C ALA A 543 0.47 6.57 4.09
N THR A 544 0.07 5.60 3.26
CA THR A 544 0.77 4.32 3.11
C THR A 544 2.02 4.41 2.23
N LEU A 545 1.92 4.99 1.03
CA LEU A 545 3.03 4.96 0.05
C LEU A 545 4.26 5.74 0.55
N ASN A 546 4.07 6.83 1.30
CA ASN A 546 5.16 7.68 1.80
C ASN A 546 5.72 7.23 3.17
N ILE A 547 5.40 6.03 3.68
CA ILE A 547 5.97 5.51 4.94
C ILE A 547 7.51 5.59 4.96
N GLY A 548 8.16 5.35 3.82
CA GLY A 548 9.61 5.50 3.66
C GLY A 548 10.12 6.93 3.92
N GLU A 549 9.33 7.96 3.62
CA GLU A 549 9.70 9.38 3.76
C GLU A 549 9.40 9.96 5.15
N LEU A 550 8.64 9.25 5.99
CA LEU A 550 8.23 9.69 7.32
C LEU A 550 9.42 10.02 8.23
N LYS A 551 9.28 11.10 9.02
CA LYS A 551 10.30 11.62 9.95
C LYS A 551 9.97 11.31 11.41
N SER A 552 8.69 11.29 11.74
CA SER A 552 8.10 10.96 13.05
C SER A 552 7.01 9.90 12.87
N PRO A 553 6.54 9.24 13.94
CA PRO A 553 5.39 8.35 13.87
C PRO A 553 4.13 9.08 13.38
N THR A 554 3.24 8.35 12.71
CA THR A 554 1.96 8.84 12.17
C THR A 554 0.89 7.77 12.27
N ALA A 555 -0.38 8.16 12.45
CA ALA A 555 -1.53 7.26 12.50
C ALA A 555 -2.72 7.86 11.74
N TRP A 556 -3.50 7.00 11.07
CA TRP A 556 -4.65 7.36 10.21
C TRP A 556 -5.67 6.23 10.15
N ILE A 557 -6.80 6.46 9.47
CA ILE A 557 -7.83 5.47 9.18
C ILE A 557 -8.09 5.46 7.66
N ASP A 558 -8.01 4.29 7.02
CA ASP A 558 -8.45 4.09 5.63
C ASP A 558 -9.87 3.52 5.61
N VAL A 559 -10.76 4.06 4.76
CA VAL A 559 -12.18 3.68 4.69
C VAL A 559 -12.53 2.96 3.39
N TYR A 560 -12.96 1.70 3.49
CA TYR A 560 -13.43 0.88 2.36
C TYR A 560 -14.95 0.69 2.44
N TYR A 561 -15.57 0.24 1.35
CA TYR A 561 -17.03 0.12 1.20
C TYR A 561 -17.44 -1.26 0.65
N PRO A 562 -17.22 -2.35 1.39
CA PRO A 562 -17.57 -3.70 0.96
C PRO A 562 -19.08 -3.98 0.98
N ILE A 563 -19.51 -5.03 0.29
CA ILE A 563 -20.85 -5.62 0.48
C ILE A 563 -20.87 -6.59 1.66
N MET A 564 -21.71 -6.27 2.65
CA MET A 564 -21.95 -7.09 3.84
C MET A 564 -23.47 -7.22 4.10
N ASN A 565 -23.90 -8.17 4.93
CA ASN A 565 -25.34 -8.42 5.13
C ASN A 565 -25.76 -8.69 6.57
N THR A 566 -27.04 -8.41 6.84
CA THR A 566 -27.55 -8.32 8.20
C THR A 566 -28.90 -9.02 8.34
N GLY A 567 -28.99 -10.08 9.16
CA GLY A 567 -30.22 -10.85 9.42
C GLY A 567 -31.37 -10.06 10.07
N LEU A 568 -32.47 -9.86 9.34
CA LEU A 568 -33.67 -9.13 9.74
C LEU A 568 -34.67 -9.99 10.54
N GLU A 569 -35.12 -11.09 9.93
CA GLU A 569 -36.14 -12.00 10.48
C GLU A 569 -35.66 -13.44 10.27
N ARG A 570 -35.83 -14.27 11.31
CA ARG A 570 -35.47 -15.68 11.28
C ARG A 570 -36.56 -16.52 11.91
N LYS A 571 -36.93 -17.63 11.27
CA LYS A 571 -37.89 -18.62 11.79
C LYS A 571 -37.46 -20.02 11.43
N LEU A 572 -37.66 -20.95 12.36
CA LEU A 572 -37.37 -22.36 12.18
C LEU A 572 -38.50 -23.17 12.83
N GLN A 573 -39.35 -23.77 11.99
CA GLN A 573 -40.61 -24.38 12.42
C GLN A 573 -40.72 -25.83 11.93
N VAL A 574 -41.26 -26.71 12.77
CA VAL A 574 -41.70 -28.06 12.36
C VAL A 574 -43.18 -27.99 12.00
N LEU A 575 -43.55 -28.45 10.81
CA LEU A 575 -44.92 -28.42 10.28
C LEU A 575 -45.56 -29.82 10.24
N ASP A 576 -46.86 -29.91 10.51
CA ASP A 576 -47.65 -31.13 10.30
C ASP A 576 -48.05 -31.32 8.82
N SER A 577 -48.85 -32.35 8.53
CA SER A 577 -49.37 -32.65 7.19
C SER A 577 -50.27 -31.54 6.63
N ASP A 578 -50.90 -30.77 7.51
CA ASP A 578 -51.85 -29.71 7.18
C ASP A 578 -51.18 -28.31 7.16
N LYS A 579 -49.84 -28.29 7.37
CA LYS A 579 -48.96 -27.12 7.45
C LYS A 579 -49.16 -26.22 8.69
N ASN A 580 -49.74 -26.74 9.77
CA ASN A 580 -49.76 -26.05 11.05
C ASN A 580 -48.40 -26.16 11.74
N VAL A 581 -48.05 -25.16 12.55
CA VAL A 581 -46.82 -25.15 13.35
C VAL A 581 -46.98 -26.08 14.55
N VAL A 582 -46.19 -27.17 14.57
CA VAL A 582 -46.12 -28.15 15.67
C VAL A 582 -45.09 -27.74 16.71
N TRP A 583 -44.01 -27.10 16.27
CA TRP A 583 -42.95 -26.55 17.10
C TRP A 583 -42.32 -25.35 16.38
N ASP A 584 -41.98 -24.32 17.16
CA ASP A 584 -41.25 -23.14 16.72
C ASP A 584 -39.97 -23.07 17.56
N ALA A 585 -38.82 -22.85 16.92
CA ALA A 585 -37.54 -22.81 17.58
C ALA A 585 -37.33 -21.45 18.28
N ASP A 586 -36.84 -21.47 19.52
CA ASP A 586 -36.31 -20.24 20.11
C ASP A 586 -34.93 -19.97 19.53
N LEU A 587 -34.85 -19.01 18.62
CA LEU A 587 -33.60 -18.63 17.96
C LEU A 587 -32.86 -17.52 18.71
N VAL A 588 -33.29 -17.13 19.92
CA VAL A 588 -32.58 -16.16 20.77
C VAL A 588 -31.77 -16.91 21.83
N GLU A 589 -30.58 -16.43 22.14
CA GLU A 589 -29.80 -16.93 23.27
C GLU A 589 -30.38 -16.36 24.57
N ASP A 590 -30.46 -17.17 25.62
CA ASP A 590 -31.24 -16.82 26.83
C ASP A 590 -30.70 -15.58 27.58
N GLY A 591 -29.38 -15.40 27.57
CA GLY A 591 -28.71 -14.30 28.26
C GLY A 591 -28.82 -14.45 29.77
N ASP A 592 -28.27 -15.53 30.32
CA ASP A 592 -28.36 -15.83 31.75
C ASP A 592 -27.75 -14.69 32.61
N PRO A 593 -28.49 -14.13 33.59
CA PRO A 593 -28.01 -13.05 34.46
C PRO A 593 -26.74 -13.35 35.28
N GLY A 594 -26.28 -14.59 35.35
CA GLY A 594 -24.97 -14.95 35.89
C GLY A 594 -23.82 -14.36 35.06
N ASP A 595 -24.01 -14.18 33.75
CA ASP A 595 -23.14 -13.37 32.90
C ASP A 595 -23.81 -11.99 32.69
N PRO A 596 -23.32 -10.92 33.36
CA PRO A 596 -23.98 -9.62 33.35
C PRO A 596 -23.95 -8.95 31.97
N GLU A 597 -23.02 -9.34 31.10
CA GLU A 597 -22.87 -8.78 29.78
C GLU A 597 -23.69 -9.53 28.73
N ALA A 598 -23.65 -10.87 28.74
CA ALA A 598 -24.52 -11.69 27.88
C ALA A 598 -26.00 -11.38 28.15
N ALA A 599 -26.40 -11.23 29.42
CA ALA A 599 -27.75 -10.81 29.80
C ALA A 599 -28.13 -9.41 29.29
N LYS A 600 -27.17 -8.47 29.23
CA LYS A 600 -27.39 -7.11 28.75
C LYS A 600 -27.58 -7.03 27.24
N TYR A 601 -26.86 -7.83 26.46
CA TYR A 601 -26.84 -7.76 24.99
C TYR A 601 -27.58 -8.90 24.26
N ARG A 602 -28.29 -9.79 24.98
CA ARG A 602 -29.00 -10.96 24.42
C ARG A 602 -29.91 -10.69 23.21
N ASP A 603 -30.69 -9.60 23.26
CA ASP A 603 -31.72 -9.26 22.25
C ASP A 603 -31.17 -8.34 21.15
N TYR A 604 -29.93 -7.90 21.30
CA TYR A 604 -29.32 -6.82 20.53
C TYR A 604 -28.74 -7.33 19.20
N ILE A 605 -28.46 -8.64 19.12
CA ILE A 605 -27.87 -9.31 17.96
C ILE A 605 -28.62 -10.60 17.61
N PRO A 606 -29.17 -10.72 16.40
CA PRO A 606 -29.80 -11.96 15.96
C PRO A 606 -28.76 -13.07 15.78
N THR A 607 -29.23 -14.32 15.71
CA THR A 607 -28.42 -15.48 15.32
C THR A 607 -28.63 -15.74 13.82
N TRP A 608 -27.64 -15.42 13.00
CA TRP A 608 -27.64 -15.70 11.56
C TRP A 608 -26.21 -15.97 11.10
N HIS A 609 -26.04 -16.40 9.84
CA HIS A 609 -24.75 -16.52 9.21
C HIS A 609 -24.48 -15.33 8.28
N GLY A 610 -23.31 -14.72 8.39
CA GLY A 610 -22.87 -13.64 7.50
C GLY A 610 -22.75 -14.12 6.05
N LEU A 611 -23.20 -13.30 5.09
CA LEU A 611 -23.29 -13.61 3.65
C LEU A 611 -24.23 -14.79 3.28
N SER A 612 -25.04 -15.28 4.22
CA SER A 612 -26.11 -16.26 3.95
C SER A 612 -27.24 -15.63 3.11
N LYS A 613 -27.82 -16.40 2.20
CA LYS A 613 -28.87 -15.91 1.29
C LYS A 613 -30.20 -15.63 1.99
N ASP A 614 -30.91 -14.62 1.50
CA ASP A 614 -32.34 -14.41 1.79
C ASP A 614 -33.21 -15.56 1.25
N GLY A 615 -34.12 -16.08 2.07
CA GLY A 615 -35.08 -17.10 1.64
C GLY A 615 -36.02 -17.59 2.74
N ASP A 616 -37.18 -18.10 2.31
CA ASP A 616 -38.14 -18.86 3.12
C ASP A 616 -38.40 -20.18 2.40
N VAL A 617 -37.86 -21.28 2.93
CA VAL A 617 -37.83 -22.59 2.28
C VAL A 617 -38.47 -23.65 3.18
N GLN A 618 -39.04 -24.68 2.56
CA GLN A 618 -39.65 -25.82 3.25
C GLN A 618 -39.13 -27.13 2.66
N GLY A 619 -38.76 -28.07 3.51
CA GLY A 619 -38.24 -29.37 3.09
C GLY A 619 -38.18 -30.38 4.24
N GLN A 620 -38.04 -31.67 3.92
CA GLN A 620 -37.71 -32.67 4.94
C GLN A 620 -36.29 -32.46 5.45
N LEU A 621 -36.04 -32.83 6.71
CA LEU A 621 -34.72 -32.75 7.34
C LEU A 621 -33.89 -34.00 7.07
N ILE A 622 -32.58 -33.83 6.79
CA ILE A 622 -31.57 -34.90 6.77
C ILE A 622 -30.41 -34.48 7.66
N TYR A 623 -29.86 -35.40 8.46
CA TYR A 623 -28.62 -35.18 9.21
C TYR A 623 -27.40 -35.65 8.40
N ALA A 624 -26.40 -34.77 8.26
CA ALA A 624 -25.18 -35.02 7.47
C ALA A 624 -23.88 -34.84 8.28
N ASN A 625 -23.91 -35.11 9.59
CA ASN A 625 -22.73 -35.08 10.46
C ASN A 625 -21.97 -33.74 10.34
N TYR A 626 -20.68 -33.71 10.00
CA TYR A 626 -19.93 -32.46 9.83
C TYR A 626 -20.17 -31.78 8.48
N GLY A 627 -20.95 -32.37 7.56
CA GLY A 627 -21.16 -31.83 6.21
C GLY A 627 -19.90 -31.86 5.36
N THR A 628 -18.98 -32.81 5.59
CA THR A 628 -17.79 -33.00 4.75
C THR A 628 -18.16 -33.62 3.40
N GLN A 629 -17.26 -33.52 2.42
CA GLN A 629 -17.39 -34.25 1.16
C GLN A 629 -17.54 -35.76 1.36
N GLU A 630 -16.88 -36.33 2.37
CA GLU A 630 -17.02 -37.74 2.74
C GLU A 630 -18.40 -38.05 3.35
N ASP A 631 -18.90 -37.22 4.28
CA ASP A 631 -20.26 -37.37 4.85
C ASP A 631 -21.34 -37.38 3.75
N TYR A 632 -21.24 -36.44 2.80
CA TYR A 632 -22.16 -36.35 1.67
C TYR A 632 -22.05 -37.54 0.72
N GLN A 633 -20.84 -37.97 0.36
CA GLN A 633 -20.62 -39.16 -0.49
C GLN A 633 -21.14 -40.44 0.19
N ASN A 634 -20.94 -40.59 1.49
CA ASN A 634 -21.48 -41.70 2.27
C ASN A 634 -23.02 -41.72 2.23
N LEU A 635 -23.68 -40.57 2.44
CA LEU A 635 -25.14 -40.47 2.34
C LEU A 635 -25.67 -40.76 0.92
N LEU A 636 -24.99 -40.30 -0.13
CA LEU A 636 -25.33 -40.64 -1.52
C LEU A 636 -25.19 -42.14 -1.79
N SER A 637 -24.18 -42.80 -1.22
CA SER A 637 -23.98 -44.26 -1.37
C SER A 637 -25.10 -45.09 -0.74
N VAL A 638 -25.74 -44.57 0.31
CA VAL A 638 -26.93 -45.15 0.96
C VAL A 638 -28.22 -44.85 0.18
N GLY A 639 -28.16 -44.01 -0.86
CA GLY A 639 -29.31 -43.64 -1.70
C GLY A 639 -30.10 -42.44 -1.19
N THR A 640 -29.48 -41.57 -0.38
CA THR A 640 -30.13 -40.36 0.16
C THR A 640 -30.29 -39.30 -0.93
N ASP A 641 -31.53 -38.88 -1.21
CA ASP A 641 -31.82 -37.72 -2.07
C ASP A 641 -31.83 -36.43 -1.24
N PHE A 642 -31.07 -35.43 -1.68
CA PHE A 642 -30.95 -34.11 -1.06
C PHE A 642 -31.86 -33.05 -1.70
N LYS A 643 -32.45 -33.33 -2.87
CA LYS A 643 -33.12 -32.32 -3.70
C LYS A 643 -34.33 -31.71 -2.99
N GLY A 644 -34.28 -30.40 -2.75
CA GLY A 644 -35.35 -29.66 -2.08
C GLY A 644 -35.47 -29.95 -0.57
N LYS A 645 -34.45 -30.56 0.05
CA LYS A 645 -34.44 -30.92 1.47
C LYS A 645 -33.57 -29.97 2.29
N ILE A 646 -33.80 -29.93 3.60
CA ILE A 646 -33.03 -29.12 4.54
C ILE A 646 -32.00 -30.03 5.21
N VAL A 647 -30.75 -29.60 5.25
CA VAL A 647 -29.64 -30.40 5.81
C VAL A 647 -29.26 -29.86 7.18
N LEU A 648 -29.24 -30.73 8.19
CA LEU A 648 -28.70 -30.47 9.52
C LEU A 648 -27.26 -30.98 9.58
N VAL A 649 -26.32 -30.10 9.91
CA VAL A 649 -24.90 -30.42 10.12
C VAL A 649 -24.43 -29.82 11.45
N ARG A 650 -23.35 -30.37 12.00
CA ARG A 650 -22.64 -29.78 13.13
C ARG A 650 -21.42 -28.98 12.70
N TYR A 651 -21.03 -28.01 13.53
CA TYR A 651 -19.78 -27.27 13.42
C TYR A 651 -18.55 -28.17 13.61
N GLY A 652 -17.34 -27.64 13.35
CA GLY A 652 -16.08 -28.40 13.40
C GLY A 652 -15.71 -29.10 12.08
N ALA A 653 -14.52 -29.74 12.07
CA ALA A 653 -13.86 -30.43 10.96
C ALA A 653 -13.50 -29.57 9.71
N ILE A 654 -14.44 -28.82 9.14
CA ILE A 654 -14.25 -27.95 7.97
C ILE A 654 -14.98 -26.62 8.14
N PHE A 655 -14.57 -25.60 7.37
CA PHE A 655 -15.19 -24.27 7.42
C PHE A 655 -16.69 -24.27 7.07
N ARG A 656 -17.46 -23.41 7.75
CA ARG A 656 -18.93 -23.42 7.74
C ARG A 656 -19.55 -23.17 6.36
N GLY A 657 -18.98 -22.27 5.56
CA GLY A 657 -19.43 -22.04 4.18
C GLY A 657 -19.29 -23.27 3.27
N LEU A 658 -18.29 -24.11 3.49
CA LEU A 658 -18.05 -25.30 2.66
C LEU A 658 -19.04 -26.43 2.93
N LYS A 659 -19.56 -26.53 4.16
CA LYS A 659 -20.68 -27.42 4.52
C LYS A 659 -21.91 -27.09 3.67
N ILE A 660 -22.18 -25.79 3.50
CA ILE A 660 -23.31 -25.27 2.71
C ILE A 660 -23.05 -25.45 1.22
N LYS A 661 -21.83 -25.20 0.74
CA LYS A 661 -21.41 -25.45 -0.64
C LYS A 661 -21.70 -26.91 -1.06
N GLY A 662 -21.30 -27.88 -0.24
CA GLY A 662 -21.57 -29.30 -0.50
C GLY A 662 -23.07 -29.65 -0.56
N ALA A 663 -23.87 -29.14 0.39
CA ALA A 663 -25.33 -29.33 0.36
C ALA A 663 -25.99 -28.70 -0.88
N GLN A 664 -25.54 -27.50 -1.26
CA GLN A 664 -26.03 -26.74 -2.40
C GLN A 664 -25.74 -27.45 -3.74
N GLU A 665 -24.54 -28.01 -3.92
CA GLU A 665 -24.16 -28.77 -5.11
C GLU A 665 -25.03 -30.03 -5.29
N LEU A 666 -25.57 -30.58 -4.19
CA LEU A 666 -26.51 -31.70 -4.20
C LEU A 666 -27.99 -31.28 -4.27
N GLY A 667 -28.28 -29.98 -4.40
CA GLY A 667 -29.62 -29.45 -4.60
C GLY A 667 -30.46 -29.31 -3.32
N ALA A 668 -29.84 -29.22 -2.15
CA ALA A 668 -30.52 -28.89 -0.90
C ALA A 668 -31.25 -27.53 -0.99
N ALA A 669 -32.36 -27.39 -0.27
CA ALA A 669 -33.13 -26.15 -0.17
C ALA A 669 -32.54 -25.15 0.85
N GLY A 670 -31.87 -25.65 1.89
CA GLY A 670 -31.27 -24.84 2.96
C GLY A 670 -30.50 -25.67 3.97
N VAL A 671 -29.73 -25.02 4.85
CA VAL A 671 -28.82 -25.69 5.79
C VAL A 671 -28.95 -25.13 7.20
N ILE A 672 -28.96 -26.01 8.19
CA ILE A 672 -28.97 -25.69 9.62
C ILE A 672 -27.66 -26.19 10.21
N ILE A 673 -26.96 -25.32 10.95
CA ILE A 673 -25.67 -25.64 11.59
C ILE A 673 -25.80 -25.48 13.11
N TYR A 674 -25.24 -26.40 13.89
CA TYR A 674 -25.26 -26.34 15.35
C TYR A 674 -23.92 -26.76 15.98
N SER A 675 -23.65 -26.30 17.21
CA SER A 675 -22.47 -26.72 17.99
C SER A 675 -22.84 -27.95 18.84
N ASP A 676 -22.09 -29.04 18.70
CA ASP A 676 -22.40 -30.33 19.32
C ASP A 676 -21.50 -30.59 20.55
N PRO A 677 -22.05 -30.88 21.74
CA PRO A 677 -21.23 -31.08 22.94
C PRO A 677 -20.22 -32.25 22.88
N ARG A 678 -20.32 -33.13 21.89
CA ARG A 678 -19.30 -34.17 21.64
C ARG A 678 -17.97 -33.59 21.17
N ASP A 679 -17.97 -32.37 20.66
CA ASP A 679 -16.78 -31.65 20.20
C ASP A 679 -16.14 -30.79 21.34
N ASP A 680 -16.77 -30.71 22.52
CA ASP A 680 -16.33 -29.94 23.71
C ASP A 680 -15.33 -30.69 24.62
N GLY A 681 -14.91 -31.91 24.26
CA GLY A 681 -13.94 -32.69 25.03
C GLY A 681 -14.50 -33.28 26.32
N PHE A 682 -13.80 -33.07 27.45
CA PHE A 682 -14.17 -33.63 28.75
C PHE A 682 -15.17 -32.75 29.53
N VAL A 683 -15.25 -31.45 29.23
CA VAL A 683 -16.01 -30.49 30.05
C VAL A 683 -17.45 -30.39 29.55
N THR A 684 -18.22 -31.44 29.82
CA THR A 684 -19.62 -31.59 29.38
C THR A 684 -20.57 -31.85 30.55
N VAL A 685 -21.85 -31.57 30.34
CA VAL A 685 -22.92 -31.88 31.31
C VAL A 685 -23.03 -33.38 31.59
N GLU A 686 -22.78 -34.23 30.58
CA GLU A 686 -22.74 -35.70 30.72
C GLU A 686 -21.62 -36.16 31.68
N ASN A 687 -20.50 -35.44 31.73
CA ASN A 687 -19.38 -35.70 32.63
C ASN A 687 -19.55 -35.01 34.02
N GLY A 688 -20.71 -34.39 34.29
CA GLY A 688 -21.05 -33.82 35.59
C GLY A 688 -20.64 -32.36 35.81
N TYR A 689 -20.28 -31.62 34.76
CA TYR A 689 -20.03 -30.18 34.84
C TYR A 689 -21.32 -29.37 34.62
N GLU A 690 -21.53 -28.30 35.39
CA GLU A 690 -22.68 -27.41 35.18
C GLU A 690 -22.48 -26.54 33.92
N PRO A 691 -23.56 -26.20 33.19
CA PRO A 691 -23.48 -25.33 32.01
C PRO A 691 -23.16 -23.88 32.41
N TYR A 692 -22.49 -23.16 31.52
CA TYR A 692 -22.19 -21.74 31.67
C TYR A 692 -23.47 -20.89 31.77
N PRO A 693 -23.54 -19.88 32.66
CA PRO A 693 -22.48 -19.33 33.51
C PRO A 693 -22.28 -20.04 34.86
N ALA A 694 -23.12 -21.01 35.24
CA ALA A 694 -23.00 -21.72 36.52
C ALA A 694 -21.75 -22.62 36.60
N GLY A 695 -21.31 -23.15 35.46
CA GLY A 695 -20.09 -23.94 35.36
C GLY A 695 -19.38 -23.84 34.01
N PRO A 696 -18.32 -24.64 33.80
CA PRO A 696 -17.43 -24.51 32.65
C PRO A 696 -17.91 -25.25 31.39
N ALA A 697 -19.04 -25.96 31.43
CA ALA A 697 -19.59 -26.65 30.25
C ALA A 697 -20.38 -25.71 29.34
N ARG A 698 -20.58 -26.10 28.08
CA ARG A 698 -21.35 -25.33 27.09
C ARG A 698 -22.75 -24.95 27.61
N ASN A 699 -23.12 -23.68 27.48
CA ASN A 699 -24.52 -23.26 27.66
C ASN A 699 -25.39 -23.88 26.54
N PRO A 700 -26.50 -24.56 26.88
CA PRO A 700 -27.32 -25.30 25.90
C PRO A 700 -28.03 -24.40 24.86
N THR A 701 -28.18 -23.10 25.13
CA THR A 701 -28.75 -22.11 24.21
C THR A 701 -27.70 -21.49 23.30
N SER A 702 -26.40 -21.61 23.60
CA SER A 702 -25.33 -20.93 22.87
C SER A 702 -25.35 -21.21 21.36
N VAL A 703 -25.14 -20.16 20.57
CA VAL A 703 -25.18 -20.21 19.10
C VAL A 703 -23.93 -19.56 18.50
N GLN A 704 -23.13 -20.37 17.81
CA GLN A 704 -21.98 -19.91 17.02
C GLN A 704 -22.45 -19.22 15.73
N ARG A 705 -22.13 -17.93 15.57
CA ARG A 705 -22.31 -17.13 14.34
C ARG A 705 -21.10 -17.26 13.39
N GLY A 706 -20.98 -16.33 12.44
CA GLY A 706 -19.84 -16.16 11.54
C GLY A 706 -20.21 -16.23 10.05
N SER A 707 -19.33 -15.75 9.18
CA SER A 707 -19.52 -15.78 7.73
C SER A 707 -19.59 -17.20 7.14
N VAL A 708 -20.44 -17.37 6.13
CA VAL A 708 -20.58 -18.57 5.30
C VAL A 708 -20.08 -18.38 3.86
N GLN A 709 -19.22 -17.38 3.63
CA GLN A 709 -18.46 -17.24 2.38
C GLN A 709 -17.79 -18.56 1.98
N PHE A 710 -17.53 -18.77 0.70
CA PHE A 710 -16.71 -19.85 0.19
C PHE A 710 -15.24 -19.43 0.20
N ILE A 711 -14.70 -19.16 1.39
CA ILE A 711 -13.36 -18.57 1.60
C ILE A 711 -12.26 -19.31 0.84
N SER A 712 -12.40 -20.63 0.60
CA SER A 712 -11.42 -21.41 -0.16
C SER A 712 -11.31 -21.02 -1.65
N LEU A 713 -12.27 -20.28 -2.21
CA LEU A 713 -12.21 -19.68 -3.55
C LEU A 713 -11.42 -18.36 -3.51
N TYR A 714 -11.94 -17.39 -2.75
CA TYR A 714 -11.28 -16.13 -2.39
C TYR A 714 -11.91 -15.52 -1.12
N PRO A 715 -11.13 -14.85 -0.26
CA PRO A 715 -11.60 -13.91 0.76
C PRO A 715 -11.78 -12.49 0.19
N GLY A 716 -12.13 -11.50 1.01
CA GLY A 716 -12.40 -10.12 0.61
C GLY A 716 -13.88 -9.82 0.37
N ASP A 717 -14.22 -8.63 -0.14
CA ASP A 717 -15.57 -8.31 -0.63
C ASP A 717 -15.95 -9.34 -1.71
N PRO A 718 -17.08 -10.07 -1.55
CA PRO A 718 -17.58 -10.99 -2.55
C PRO A 718 -17.69 -10.43 -3.98
N THR A 719 -17.84 -9.11 -4.12
CA THR A 719 -18.14 -8.40 -5.36
C THR A 719 -17.00 -7.57 -5.94
N THR A 720 -15.85 -7.47 -5.27
CA THR A 720 -14.64 -6.85 -5.83
C THR A 720 -13.41 -7.77 -5.82
N PRO A 721 -13.51 -9.00 -6.35
CA PRO A 721 -12.39 -9.95 -6.32
C PRO A 721 -11.18 -9.42 -7.09
N GLY A 722 -10.12 -9.06 -6.37
CA GLY A 722 -8.83 -8.69 -6.95
C GLY A 722 -8.54 -7.20 -7.03
N TYR A 723 -9.47 -6.33 -6.66
CA TYR A 723 -9.33 -4.88 -6.65
C TYR A 723 -10.12 -4.26 -5.47
N PRO A 724 -9.64 -3.18 -4.84
CA PRO A 724 -10.22 -2.68 -3.60
C PRO A 724 -11.66 -2.15 -3.75
N ALA A 725 -12.49 -2.44 -2.75
CA ALA A 725 -13.86 -1.99 -2.56
C ALA A 725 -13.97 -0.48 -2.23
N TYR A 726 -13.55 0.37 -3.17
CA TYR A 726 -13.79 1.82 -3.09
C TYR A 726 -15.30 2.16 -3.13
N GLU A 727 -15.66 3.36 -2.66
CA GLU A 727 -17.04 3.86 -2.66
C GLU A 727 -17.68 3.74 -4.06
N ASN A 728 -16.93 4.13 -5.10
CA ASN A 728 -17.32 4.08 -6.50
C ASN A 728 -16.79 2.85 -7.27
N ALA A 729 -16.36 1.78 -6.58
CA ALA A 729 -15.89 0.57 -7.24
C ALA A 729 -16.97 -0.06 -8.13
N THR A 730 -16.54 -0.58 -9.29
CA THR A 730 -17.37 -1.52 -10.08
C THR A 730 -17.55 -2.79 -9.27
N ARG A 731 -18.70 -3.46 -9.35
CA ARG A 731 -18.99 -4.66 -8.55
C ARG A 731 -19.52 -5.78 -9.44
N THR A 732 -19.00 -6.99 -9.26
CA THR A 732 -19.41 -8.20 -10.00
C THR A 732 -20.50 -8.96 -9.25
N GLU A 733 -21.09 -9.99 -9.89
CA GLU A 733 -21.86 -10.97 -9.13
C GLU A 733 -20.94 -11.73 -8.15
N ALA A 734 -21.44 -11.97 -6.94
CA ALA A 734 -20.71 -12.68 -5.90
C ALA A 734 -20.73 -14.20 -6.15
N GLU A 735 -19.60 -14.77 -6.58
CA GLU A 735 -19.48 -16.21 -6.83
C GLU A 735 -19.12 -17.02 -5.58
N ASN A 736 -18.42 -16.40 -4.63
CA ASN A 736 -17.99 -17.02 -3.37
C ASN A 736 -19.02 -16.95 -2.23
N ILE A 737 -20.33 -16.84 -2.49
CA ILE A 737 -21.36 -16.84 -1.43
C ILE A 737 -22.46 -17.90 -1.66
N PRO A 738 -23.13 -18.38 -0.60
CA PRO A 738 -24.23 -19.33 -0.72
C PRO A 738 -25.41 -18.83 -1.56
N LYS A 739 -25.92 -19.73 -2.41
CA LYS A 739 -27.12 -19.56 -3.23
C LYS A 739 -28.36 -20.20 -2.57
N ILE A 740 -28.25 -20.69 -1.33
CA ILE A 740 -29.32 -21.23 -0.47
C ILE A 740 -29.27 -20.61 0.94
N PRO A 741 -30.41 -20.42 1.63
CA PRO A 741 -30.44 -19.88 2.98
C PRO A 741 -29.88 -20.86 4.00
N SER A 742 -29.27 -20.32 5.06
CA SER A 742 -28.78 -21.09 6.19
C SER A 742 -28.93 -20.35 7.52
N LEU A 743 -29.07 -21.11 8.62
CA LEU A 743 -29.18 -20.60 9.99
C LEU A 743 -28.26 -21.37 10.96
N PRO A 744 -27.60 -20.68 11.91
CA PRO A 744 -27.01 -21.31 13.08
C PRO A 744 -28.08 -21.50 14.16
N ILE A 745 -28.00 -22.60 14.92
CA ILE A 745 -28.91 -22.89 16.04
C ILE A 745 -28.17 -23.45 17.25
N SER A 746 -28.85 -23.36 18.40
CA SER A 746 -28.40 -23.92 19.67
C SER A 746 -28.46 -25.44 19.71
N TRP A 747 -27.70 -26.04 20.62
CA TRP A 747 -27.77 -27.47 20.90
C TRP A 747 -29.17 -27.91 21.34
N ALA A 748 -29.85 -27.13 22.19
CA ALA A 748 -31.21 -27.42 22.64
C ALA A 748 -32.22 -27.55 21.46
N ASN A 749 -32.11 -26.66 20.46
CA ASN A 749 -32.92 -26.75 19.24
C ASN A 749 -32.51 -27.94 18.36
N ALA A 750 -31.20 -28.21 18.25
CA ALA A 750 -30.69 -29.33 17.46
C ALA A 750 -31.15 -30.68 18.01
N GLN A 751 -31.17 -30.88 19.33
CA GLN A 751 -31.74 -32.08 19.97
C GLN A 751 -33.19 -32.32 19.55
N ARG A 752 -34.01 -31.26 19.53
CA ARG A 752 -35.42 -31.35 19.12
C ARG A 752 -35.60 -31.74 17.65
N LEU A 753 -34.73 -31.25 16.77
CA LEU A 753 -34.70 -31.60 15.35
C LEU A 753 -34.18 -33.02 15.08
N LEU A 754 -33.12 -33.45 15.77
CA LEU A 754 -32.57 -34.81 15.67
C LEU A 754 -33.61 -35.87 16.05
N ALA A 755 -34.51 -35.56 17.00
CA ALA A 755 -35.63 -36.42 17.39
C ALA A 755 -36.72 -36.57 16.30
N GLU A 756 -36.85 -35.63 15.33
CA GLU A 756 -37.77 -35.79 14.18
C GLU A 756 -37.21 -36.72 13.09
N ILE A 757 -35.92 -37.04 13.12
CA ILE A 757 -35.28 -38.01 12.21
C ILE A 757 -35.35 -39.41 12.83
N ASP A 758 -34.88 -39.56 14.07
CA ASP A 758 -34.88 -40.82 14.82
C ASP A 758 -35.19 -40.59 16.31
N SER A 759 -36.35 -41.08 16.74
CA SER A 759 -36.84 -41.02 18.11
C SER A 759 -36.14 -42.00 19.07
N SER A 760 -35.25 -42.88 18.58
CA SER A 760 -34.51 -43.83 19.41
C SER A 760 -33.25 -43.25 20.07
N GLY A 761 -32.93 -41.96 19.79
CA GLY A 761 -31.71 -41.31 20.26
C GLY A 761 -30.44 -41.68 19.48
N ARG A 762 -30.53 -42.56 18.47
CA ARG A 762 -29.42 -42.95 17.59
C ARG A 762 -29.22 -42.00 16.40
N SER A 763 -29.96 -40.89 16.34
CA SER A 763 -29.94 -39.85 15.30
C SER A 763 -28.57 -39.21 15.04
N GLN A 764 -27.57 -39.47 15.88
CA GLN A 764 -26.18 -39.09 15.68
C GLN A 764 -25.43 -39.94 14.63
N MET A 765 -25.99 -41.06 14.15
CA MET A 765 -25.42 -41.88 13.07
C MET A 765 -25.95 -41.46 11.69
N LEU A 766 -25.10 -41.58 10.66
CA LEU A 766 -25.48 -41.35 9.25
C LEU A 766 -26.41 -42.45 8.74
N THR A 767 -27.73 -42.29 8.96
CA THR A 767 -28.74 -43.29 8.57
C THR A 767 -29.33 -43.09 7.16
N GLY A 768 -29.13 -41.93 6.54
CA GLY A 768 -29.81 -41.55 5.28
C GLY A 768 -31.31 -41.32 5.40
N LYS A 769 -31.90 -41.46 6.60
CA LYS A 769 -33.34 -41.27 6.83
C LYS A 769 -33.68 -39.78 6.83
N ALA A 770 -34.74 -39.40 6.11
CA ALA A 770 -35.33 -38.07 6.18
C ALA A 770 -36.42 -38.00 7.27
N SER A 771 -36.66 -36.80 7.83
CA SER A 771 -37.77 -36.59 8.78
C SER A 771 -39.14 -36.85 8.16
N GLU A 772 -40.08 -37.32 8.99
CA GLU A 772 -41.47 -37.54 8.57
C GLU A 772 -42.18 -36.21 8.33
N ARG A 773 -41.94 -35.22 9.21
CA ARG A 773 -42.46 -33.86 9.10
C ARG A 773 -41.59 -32.96 8.23
N VAL A 774 -42.20 -31.89 7.73
CA VAL A 774 -41.54 -30.85 6.95
C VAL A 774 -41.04 -29.76 7.89
N ILE A 775 -39.81 -29.30 7.68
CA ILE A 775 -39.22 -28.16 8.36
C ILE A 775 -39.36 -26.91 7.47
N ARG A 776 -39.69 -25.77 8.07
CA ARG A 776 -39.59 -24.45 7.45
C ARG A 776 -38.36 -23.74 8.00
N LEU A 777 -37.52 -23.24 7.11
CA LEU A 777 -36.34 -22.43 7.41
C LEU A 777 -36.51 -21.08 6.71
N MET A 778 -36.62 -20.01 7.49
CA MET A 778 -36.67 -18.64 7.01
C MET A 778 -35.44 -17.87 7.52
N ASN A 779 -34.69 -17.29 6.59
CA ASN A 779 -33.61 -16.34 6.84
C ASN A 779 -33.86 -15.11 5.97
N ARG A 780 -34.20 -13.97 6.57
CA ARG A 780 -34.29 -12.69 5.88
C ARG A 780 -33.06 -11.85 6.17
N VAL A 781 -32.45 -11.26 5.15
CA VAL A 781 -31.23 -10.45 5.30
C VAL A 781 -31.32 -9.13 4.52
N ASP A 782 -30.81 -8.05 5.12
CA ASP A 782 -30.54 -6.77 4.47
C ASP A 782 -29.07 -6.76 4.03
N THR A 783 -28.83 -6.88 2.72
CA THR A 783 -27.51 -6.86 2.09
C THR A 783 -27.26 -5.48 1.48
N LYS A 784 -26.17 -4.82 1.87
CA LYS A 784 -25.84 -3.46 1.42
C LYS A 784 -24.34 -3.20 1.42
N VAL A 785 -23.95 -2.21 0.63
CA VAL A 785 -22.64 -1.57 0.75
C VAL A 785 -22.62 -0.75 2.04
N MET A 786 -21.61 -0.94 2.88
CA MET A 786 -21.43 -0.16 4.12
C MET A 786 -19.94 0.13 4.35
N PRO A 787 -19.58 1.25 5.01
CA PRO A 787 -18.19 1.57 5.27
C PRO A 787 -17.56 0.59 6.26
N ILE A 788 -16.25 0.38 6.14
CA ILE A 788 -15.38 -0.26 7.13
C ILE A 788 -14.13 0.61 7.33
N TRP A 789 -13.50 0.53 8.50
CA TRP A 789 -12.43 1.44 8.93
C TRP A 789 -11.16 0.68 9.33
N ASN A 790 -10.10 0.73 8.54
CA ASN A 790 -8.81 0.15 8.93
C ASN A 790 -7.96 1.21 9.66
N THR A 791 -7.73 1.05 10.96
CA THR A 791 -6.91 1.99 11.74
C THR A 791 -5.43 1.58 11.65
N MET A 792 -4.60 2.47 11.10
CA MET A 792 -3.21 2.21 10.74
C MET A 792 -2.27 3.15 11.48
N ALA A 793 -1.10 2.67 11.88
CA ALA A 793 -0.05 3.52 12.44
C ALA A 793 1.37 3.04 12.10
N ALA A 794 2.24 3.99 11.75
CA ALA A 794 3.60 3.72 11.28
C ALA A 794 4.67 4.41 12.15
N ILE A 795 5.74 3.68 12.48
CA ILE A 795 6.97 4.18 13.11
C ILE A 795 8.09 4.18 12.05
N PRO A 796 8.70 5.34 11.72
CA PRO A 796 9.74 5.42 10.69
C PRO A 796 11.11 4.92 11.16
N GLY A 797 11.64 3.92 10.44
CA GLY A 797 12.97 3.37 10.69
C GLY A 797 14.12 4.20 10.12
N HIS A 798 15.33 3.62 10.19
CA HIS A 798 16.53 4.11 9.52
C HIS A 798 16.63 3.63 8.06
N ILE A 799 16.26 2.38 7.80
CA ILE A 799 16.11 1.74 6.48
C ILE A 799 14.70 2.05 5.99
N LYS A 800 14.60 2.79 4.90
CA LYS A 800 13.32 3.33 4.43
C LYS A 800 12.50 2.40 3.54
N SER A 801 13.17 1.43 2.92
CA SER A 801 12.61 0.45 1.99
C SER A 801 12.25 -0.90 2.63
N GLU A 802 12.32 -1.02 3.96
CA GLU A 802 12.05 -2.27 4.68
C GLU A 802 11.08 -1.99 5.84
N THR A 803 9.93 -2.67 5.84
CA THR A 803 8.85 -2.51 6.82
C THR A 803 8.50 -3.86 7.46
N VAL A 804 8.39 -3.89 8.79
CA VAL A 804 7.83 -4.99 9.59
C VAL A 804 6.37 -4.66 9.85
N MET A 805 5.46 -5.57 9.52
CA MET A 805 4.02 -5.34 9.66
C MET A 805 3.42 -6.22 10.77
N ILE A 806 2.48 -5.65 11.53
CA ILE A 806 1.67 -6.34 12.54
C ILE A 806 0.20 -6.06 12.25
N GLY A 807 -0.67 -7.06 12.41
CA GLY A 807 -2.12 -6.88 12.27
C GLY A 807 -2.93 -7.69 13.29
N VAL A 808 -4.08 -7.14 13.66
CA VAL A 808 -5.17 -7.77 14.42
C VAL A 808 -6.48 -7.22 13.87
N HIS A 809 -7.55 -8.01 13.82
CA HIS A 809 -8.90 -7.47 13.62
C HIS A 809 -9.52 -7.06 14.96
N ARG A 810 -10.65 -6.33 14.92
CA ARG A 810 -11.33 -5.83 16.13
C ARG A 810 -12.83 -6.17 16.19
N ASP A 811 -13.30 -7.01 15.27
CA ASP A 811 -14.71 -7.23 14.91
C ASP A 811 -15.13 -8.76 14.95
N GLY A 812 -16.42 -9.10 15.29
CA GLY A 812 -17.22 -10.36 15.52
C GLY A 812 -18.53 -10.58 14.64
N MET A 813 -19.78 -10.83 15.17
CA MET A 813 -21.08 -10.86 14.35
C MET A 813 -22.51 -10.27 14.84
N LYS A 814 -22.90 -8.96 14.62
CA LYS A 814 -24.27 -8.24 14.55
C LYS A 814 -24.93 -7.93 13.18
N SER A 815 -26.27 -7.75 13.18
CA SER A 815 -27.17 -7.26 12.10
C SER A 815 -28.02 -5.99 12.42
N SER A 816 -28.63 -5.32 11.42
CA SER A 816 -29.55 -4.17 11.54
C SER A 816 -30.99 -4.46 11.07
N SER A 817 -31.99 -3.88 11.77
CA SER A 817 -33.30 -3.50 11.19
C SER A 817 -33.67 -2.10 11.69
N LEU A 818 -34.45 -1.32 10.93
CA LEU A 818 -34.81 0.05 11.31
C LEU A 818 -36.19 0.47 10.78
N THR A 819 -36.93 1.25 11.56
CA THR A 819 -38.05 2.07 11.07
C THR A 819 -38.21 3.33 11.94
N VAL A 820 -38.23 4.50 11.30
CA VAL A 820 -38.22 5.86 11.88
C VAL A 820 -39.68 6.37 12.12
N PRO A 821 -40.00 7.41 12.95
CA PRO A 821 -39.34 8.74 12.93
C PRO A 821 -39.28 9.63 14.21
N ARG A 822 -38.24 10.50 14.23
CA ARG A 822 -38.17 11.89 14.76
C ARG A 822 -38.00 12.21 16.27
N VAL A 823 -36.89 12.96 16.50
CA VAL A 823 -36.63 14.02 17.51
C VAL A 823 -36.36 13.61 18.97
N ALA A 824 -35.34 14.28 19.52
CA ALA A 824 -34.87 14.36 20.92
C ALA A 824 -33.62 13.54 21.26
N GLU A 825 -32.83 14.13 22.15
CA GLU A 825 -31.54 13.66 22.66
C GLU A 825 -31.71 12.39 23.52
N GLU A 826 -30.85 11.39 23.33
CA GLU A 826 -30.12 10.63 24.37
C GLU A 826 -29.37 9.45 23.72
N ALA A 827 -28.49 8.78 24.47
CA ALA A 827 -27.50 7.82 23.96
C ALA A 827 -28.10 6.51 23.42
N TYR A 828 -27.30 5.74 22.66
CA TYR A 828 -26.92 4.33 22.94
C TYR A 828 -26.19 3.72 21.72
N PRO A 829 -25.04 3.04 21.89
CA PRO A 829 -24.26 2.52 20.77
C PRO A 829 -24.51 0.99 20.55
N LEU A 830 -24.56 0.51 19.28
CA LEU A 830 -25.05 -0.79 18.74
C LEU A 830 -24.11 -1.71 17.87
N ALA A 831 -23.56 -2.82 18.40
CA ALA A 831 -22.59 -3.68 17.66
C ALA A 831 -22.57 -5.25 17.86
N TRP A 832 -21.48 -6.02 17.57
CA TRP A 832 -21.55 -7.50 17.33
C TRP A 832 -21.92 -8.53 18.44
N VAL A 833 -21.17 -8.71 19.53
CA VAL A 833 -21.75 -9.06 20.85
C VAL A 833 -20.75 -8.58 21.89
N MET A 834 -19.58 -9.22 22.04
CA MET A 834 -18.48 -8.69 22.87
C MET A 834 -17.11 -9.28 22.53
N GLY A 835 -17.03 -10.46 21.90
CA GLY A 835 -15.79 -10.95 21.28
C GLY A 835 -14.57 -10.97 22.22
N ALA A 836 -14.77 -11.35 23.48
CA ALA A 836 -13.76 -11.16 24.52
C ALA A 836 -12.48 -11.97 24.27
N ALA A 837 -12.64 -13.19 23.75
CA ALA A 837 -11.54 -13.95 23.17
C ALA A 837 -11.31 -13.53 21.70
N ASP A 838 -12.33 -13.63 20.85
CA ASP A 838 -12.26 -13.36 19.42
C ASP A 838 -12.95 -12.04 19.04
N PRO A 839 -12.22 -10.96 18.69
CA PRO A 839 -10.75 -10.81 18.63
C PRO A 839 -10.14 -9.97 19.77
N ILE A 840 -10.93 -9.57 20.78
CA ILE A 840 -10.46 -8.57 21.74
C ILE A 840 -9.26 -9.05 22.56
N SER A 841 -9.09 -10.36 22.79
CA SER A 841 -7.86 -10.87 23.42
C SER A 841 -6.60 -10.53 22.61
N GLY A 842 -6.69 -10.60 21.27
CA GLY A 842 -5.67 -10.14 20.33
C GLY A 842 -5.41 -8.65 20.43
N THR A 843 -6.47 -7.85 20.34
CA THR A 843 -6.42 -6.39 20.48
C THR A 843 -5.79 -5.96 21.81
N VAL A 844 -6.13 -6.61 22.93
CA VAL A 844 -5.53 -6.37 24.25
C VAL A 844 -4.02 -6.61 24.26
N SER A 845 -3.57 -7.74 23.70
CA SER A 845 -2.15 -8.04 23.59
C SER A 845 -1.43 -7.06 22.66
N LEU A 846 -2.05 -6.62 21.56
CA LEU A 846 -1.50 -5.58 20.68
C LEU A 846 -1.39 -4.23 21.40
N ILE A 847 -2.39 -3.83 22.18
CA ILE A 847 -2.37 -2.61 22.98
C ILE A 847 -1.17 -2.60 23.94
N GLU A 848 -0.83 -3.73 24.56
CA GLU A 848 0.36 -3.84 25.41
C GLU A 848 1.67 -3.75 24.59
N VAL A 849 1.69 -4.23 23.34
CA VAL A 849 2.82 -3.99 22.39
C VAL A 849 2.92 -2.51 22.01
N ILE A 850 1.80 -1.83 21.72
CA ILE A 850 1.75 -0.40 21.36
C ILE A 850 2.35 0.46 22.49
N LYS A 851 1.92 0.21 23.75
CA LYS A 851 2.46 0.86 24.96
C LYS A 851 3.96 0.56 25.13
N GLY A 852 4.36 -0.70 24.94
CA GLY A 852 5.77 -1.11 25.03
C GLY A 852 6.67 -0.42 24.01
N LEU A 853 6.20 -0.26 22.77
CA LEU A 853 6.89 0.53 21.73
C LEU A 853 6.89 2.03 22.05
N GLY A 854 5.82 2.56 22.64
CA GLY A 854 5.73 3.95 23.12
C GLY A 854 6.84 4.28 24.12
N VAL A 855 6.99 3.47 25.17
CA VAL A 855 8.07 3.63 26.17
C VAL A 855 9.47 3.58 25.53
N LEU A 856 9.67 2.76 24.49
CA LEU A 856 10.92 2.76 23.74
C LEU A 856 11.13 4.08 22.97
N LEU A 857 10.11 4.57 22.26
CA LEU A 857 10.16 5.86 21.56
C LEU A 857 10.45 7.03 22.51
N GLU A 858 9.82 7.07 23.69
CA GLU A 858 10.10 8.06 24.74
C GLU A 858 11.56 8.00 25.23
N SER A 859 12.15 6.80 25.29
CA SER A 859 13.56 6.61 25.63
C SER A 859 14.55 7.04 24.52
N GLY A 860 14.04 7.44 23.35
CA GLY A 860 14.83 7.83 22.18
C GLY A 860 15.25 6.66 21.28
N TRP A 861 14.69 5.47 21.47
CA TRP A 861 14.89 4.34 20.54
C TRP A 861 14.26 4.65 19.18
N LYS A 862 14.93 4.19 18.12
CA LYS A 862 14.43 4.23 16.76
C LYS A 862 14.79 2.93 16.05
N PRO A 863 13.82 2.22 15.46
CA PRO A 863 14.08 0.92 14.84
C PRO A 863 14.95 1.04 13.59
N LEU A 864 15.69 -0.03 13.24
CA LEU A 864 16.38 -0.05 11.94
C LEU A 864 15.38 -0.06 10.78
N ARG A 865 14.28 -0.82 10.85
CA ARG A 865 13.20 -0.88 9.84
C ARG A 865 12.01 -0.01 10.21
N ASN A 866 11.16 0.31 9.24
CA ASN A 866 9.84 0.85 9.57
C ASN A 866 9.02 -0.23 10.30
N ILE A 867 8.12 0.18 11.20
CA ILE A 867 7.10 -0.69 11.79
C ILE A 867 5.74 -0.15 11.36
N LEU A 868 4.86 -1.00 10.84
CA LEU A 868 3.48 -0.68 10.51
C LEU A 868 2.56 -1.58 11.33
N ILE A 869 1.60 -0.97 12.04
CA ILE A 869 0.58 -1.69 12.80
C ILE A 869 -0.78 -1.38 12.18
N ALA A 870 -1.56 -2.43 11.96
CA ALA A 870 -2.93 -2.37 11.46
C ALA A 870 -3.91 -2.91 12.51
N SER A 871 -5.04 -2.22 12.68
CA SER A 871 -6.25 -2.77 13.25
C SER A 871 -7.28 -2.90 12.13
N TRP A 872 -7.51 -4.13 11.71
CA TRP A 872 -8.41 -4.49 10.63
C TRP A 872 -9.87 -4.46 11.07
N ASP A 873 -10.74 -4.39 10.07
CA ASP A 873 -12.20 -4.40 10.19
C ASP A 873 -12.79 -5.41 9.19
N ALA A 874 -14.00 -5.89 9.45
CA ALA A 874 -14.71 -6.90 8.65
C ALA A 874 -13.91 -8.20 8.38
N GLU A 875 -13.04 -8.63 9.30
CA GLU A 875 -12.44 -9.98 9.23
C GLU A 875 -13.55 -11.04 9.22
N GLU A 876 -14.54 -10.86 10.10
CA GLU A 876 -15.56 -11.88 10.36
C GLU A 876 -16.55 -12.10 9.19
N TYR A 877 -16.59 -11.17 8.24
CA TYR A 877 -17.31 -11.36 6.97
C TYR A 877 -16.52 -12.17 5.93
N GLY A 878 -15.19 -12.29 6.07
CA GLY A 878 -14.33 -13.03 5.15
C GLY A 878 -12.98 -12.34 4.89
N LEU A 879 -12.27 -11.90 5.93
CA LEU A 879 -10.97 -11.21 5.88
C LEU A 879 -11.01 -9.89 5.09
N VAL A 880 -12.12 -9.16 5.18
CA VAL A 880 -12.43 -8.09 4.21
C VAL A 880 -11.44 -6.93 4.35
N GLY A 881 -11.34 -6.28 5.52
CA GLY A 881 -10.50 -5.09 5.66
C GLY A 881 -9.02 -5.30 5.35
N SER A 882 -8.43 -6.43 5.77
CA SER A 882 -7.05 -6.78 5.42
C SER A 882 -6.89 -7.10 3.93
N THR A 883 -7.84 -7.82 3.33
CA THR A 883 -7.84 -8.12 1.89
C THR A 883 -7.94 -6.86 1.06
N GLU A 884 -8.94 -6.00 1.28
CA GLU A 884 -9.13 -4.77 0.51
C GLU A 884 -7.90 -3.86 0.57
N TRP A 885 -7.30 -3.70 1.75
CA TRP A 885 -6.08 -2.90 1.93
C TRP A 885 -4.87 -3.51 1.22
N ALA A 886 -4.71 -4.83 1.28
CA ALA A 886 -3.62 -5.52 0.63
C ALA A 886 -3.79 -5.62 -0.90
N GLU A 887 -5.01 -5.54 -1.42
CA GLU A 887 -5.28 -5.41 -2.84
C GLU A 887 -4.94 -3.99 -3.35
N ASP A 888 -5.32 -2.93 -2.63
CA ASP A 888 -4.94 -1.54 -2.94
C ASP A 888 -3.41 -1.33 -2.96
N PHE A 889 -2.72 -1.78 -1.91
CA PHE A 889 -1.30 -1.53 -1.71
C PHE A 889 -0.39 -2.71 -2.12
N SER A 890 -0.89 -3.65 -2.92
CA SER A 890 -0.20 -4.86 -3.35
C SER A 890 1.24 -4.64 -3.83
N GLU A 891 1.47 -3.70 -4.77
CA GLU A 891 2.82 -3.36 -5.25
C GLU A 891 3.74 -2.84 -4.14
N TRP A 892 3.22 -1.98 -3.24
CA TRP A 892 3.99 -1.41 -2.15
C TRP A 892 4.35 -2.44 -1.08
N ILE A 893 3.42 -3.35 -0.77
CA ILE A 893 3.64 -4.49 0.13
C ILE A 893 4.71 -5.41 -0.45
N SER A 894 4.57 -5.79 -1.72
CA SER A 894 5.53 -6.63 -2.44
C SER A 894 6.93 -5.99 -2.55
N ALA A 895 7.04 -4.66 -2.54
CA ALA A 895 8.31 -3.95 -2.54
C ALA A 895 8.94 -3.76 -1.14
N ASN A 896 8.15 -3.41 -0.12
CA ASN A 896 8.67 -2.89 1.16
C ASN A 896 8.43 -3.81 2.37
N VAL A 897 7.39 -4.65 2.37
CA VAL A 897 7.07 -5.48 3.55
C VAL A 897 7.97 -6.72 3.58
N VAL A 898 8.58 -6.93 4.75
CA VAL A 898 9.53 -7.99 5.05
C VAL A 898 8.83 -9.24 5.59
N THR A 899 7.89 -9.03 6.52
CA THR A 899 7.16 -10.07 7.25
C THR A 899 5.86 -9.48 7.77
N TYR A 900 4.83 -10.31 7.89
CA TYR A 900 3.54 -9.95 8.49
C TYR A 900 3.30 -10.81 9.74
N LEU A 901 3.19 -10.15 10.90
CA LEU A 901 2.99 -10.79 12.19
C LEU A 901 1.53 -10.64 12.57
N ASN A 902 0.73 -11.68 12.32
CA ASN A 902 -0.66 -11.72 12.74
C ASN A 902 -0.76 -11.94 14.25
N LEU A 903 -1.79 -11.38 14.84
CA LEU A 903 -2.32 -11.80 16.11
C LEU A 903 -3.84 -11.71 16.07
N ASP A 904 -4.47 -12.86 16.06
CA ASP A 904 -5.91 -13.06 16.19
C ASP A 904 -6.22 -13.30 17.69
N VAL A 905 -6.98 -14.34 18.05
CA VAL A 905 -7.20 -14.79 19.42
C VAL A 905 -5.89 -15.02 20.18
N SER A 906 -5.56 -14.13 21.11
CA SER A 906 -4.45 -14.34 22.05
C SER A 906 -4.75 -15.45 23.05
N VAL A 907 -5.98 -15.52 23.59
CA VAL A 907 -6.33 -16.49 24.62
C VAL A 907 -7.79 -16.94 24.53
N ALA A 908 -7.98 -18.23 24.22
CA ALA A 908 -9.22 -18.98 24.35
C ALA A 908 -9.03 -20.35 25.06
N GLY A 909 -7.88 -20.59 25.69
CA GLY A 909 -7.58 -21.84 26.38
C GLY A 909 -6.22 -21.87 27.08
N SER A 910 -5.72 -23.07 27.37
CA SER A 910 -4.47 -23.27 28.12
C SER A 910 -3.25 -23.61 27.26
N ARG A 911 -3.39 -24.06 26.01
CA ARG A 911 -2.25 -24.52 25.21
C ARG A 911 -1.76 -23.46 24.23
N TRP A 912 -0.50 -23.05 24.35
CA TRP A 912 0.09 -22.15 23.36
C TRP A 912 0.33 -22.85 22.02
N VAL A 913 -0.07 -22.23 20.93
CA VAL A 913 0.14 -22.70 19.56
C VAL A 913 0.66 -21.56 18.68
N ALA A 914 1.44 -21.91 17.66
CA ALA A 914 1.89 -20.98 16.64
C ALA A 914 1.87 -21.66 15.27
N SER A 915 1.45 -20.92 14.25
CA SER A 915 1.51 -21.33 12.85
C SER A 915 2.26 -20.27 12.05
N ALA A 916 3.09 -20.67 11.08
CA ALA A 916 3.87 -19.71 10.32
C ALA A 916 4.37 -20.28 8.98
N SER A 917 4.88 -19.40 8.13
CA SER A 917 5.88 -19.75 7.13
C SER A 917 7.06 -20.49 7.80
N PRO A 918 7.49 -21.67 7.32
CA PRO A 918 8.62 -22.42 7.89
C PRO A 918 9.94 -21.63 8.05
N SER A 919 10.10 -20.56 7.28
CA SER A 919 11.21 -19.60 7.37
C SER A 919 11.28 -18.87 8.73
N LEU A 920 10.18 -18.81 9.48
CA LEU A 920 10.05 -18.16 10.78
C LEU A 920 10.14 -19.13 11.98
N ALA A 921 9.97 -20.44 11.76
CA ALA A 921 9.74 -21.42 12.83
C ALA A 921 10.84 -21.44 13.91
N HIS A 922 12.11 -21.37 13.49
CA HIS A 922 13.26 -21.30 14.41
C HIS A 922 13.29 -20.03 15.27
N LEU A 923 12.86 -18.89 14.72
CA LEU A 923 12.82 -17.61 15.44
C LEU A 923 11.67 -17.59 16.46
N ILE A 924 10.51 -18.11 16.08
CA ILE A 924 9.35 -18.32 16.96
C ILE A 924 9.76 -19.23 18.12
N GLY A 925 10.29 -20.42 17.82
CA GLY A 925 10.68 -21.38 18.86
C GLY A 925 11.80 -20.91 19.77
N LYS A 926 12.71 -20.05 19.30
CA LYS A 926 13.72 -19.40 20.15
C LYS A 926 13.09 -18.31 21.03
N THR A 927 12.24 -17.46 20.46
CA THR A 927 11.67 -16.31 21.18
C THR A 927 10.66 -16.75 22.24
N ALA A 928 9.90 -17.82 22.00
CA ALA A 928 9.05 -18.45 23.01
C ALA A 928 9.85 -19.09 24.17
N LYS A 929 11.08 -19.58 23.92
CA LYS A 929 11.97 -20.10 24.98
C LYS A 929 12.58 -19.01 25.85
N ASP A 930 12.72 -17.79 25.33
CA ASP A 930 13.21 -16.63 26.07
C ASP A 930 12.15 -16.04 27.03
N ILE A 931 10.88 -16.48 26.94
CA ILE A 931 9.75 -15.97 27.73
C ILE A 931 9.34 -17.01 28.79
N PRO A 932 9.13 -16.62 30.06
CA PRO A 932 8.66 -17.54 31.09
C PRO A 932 7.22 -18.01 30.84
N HIS A 933 6.89 -19.22 31.27
CA HIS A 933 5.52 -19.75 31.25
C HIS A 933 4.57 -18.82 32.04
N PRO A 934 3.35 -18.53 31.53
CA PRO A 934 2.44 -17.59 32.18
C PRO A 934 1.88 -18.08 33.54
N THR A 935 1.92 -19.39 33.78
CA THR A 935 1.27 -20.06 34.94
C THR A 935 2.18 -21.00 35.73
N ASP A 936 3.36 -21.41 35.21
CA ASP A 936 4.16 -22.51 35.76
C ASP A 936 5.65 -22.09 35.95
N PRO A 937 6.06 -21.69 37.17
CA PRO A 937 7.39 -21.14 37.41
C PRO A 937 8.53 -22.12 37.11
N GLY A 938 9.29 -21.84 36.05
CA GLY A 938 10.47 -22.62 35.65
C GLY A 938 10.36 -23.26 34.26
N ARG A 939 9.17 -23.27 33.66
CA ARG A 939 8.95 -23.55 32.23
C ARG A 939 9.02 -22.25 31.40
N SER A 940 9.13 -22.40 30.10
CA SER A 940 9.06 -21.32 29.10
C SER A 940 7.70 -21.30 28.39
N LEU A 941 7.40 -20.22 27.64
CA LEU A 941 6.18 -20.14 26.81
C LEU A 941 6.14 -21.27 25.75
N TRP A 942 7.30 -21.70 25.24
CA TRP A 942 7.36 -22.84 24.30
C TRP A 942 6.82 -24.13 24.93
N ASP A 943 7.10 -24.36 26.21
CA ASP A 943 6.66 -25.57 26.91
C ASP A 943 5.14 -25.55 27.16
N ALA A 944 4.48 -24.39 27.09
CA ALA A 944 3.02 -24.26 27.18
C ALA A 944 2.28 -24.90 25.99
N GLY A 945 2.99 -25.27 24.92
CA GLY A 945 2.44 -26.11 23.84
C GLY A 945 2.10 -27.54 24.28
N GLU A 946 2.59 -27.97 25.44
CA GLU A 946 2.28 -29.29 26.01
C GLU A 946 1.18 -29.26 27.08
N ASP A 947 0.66 -28.07 27.45
CA ASP A 947 -0.37 -27.94 28.48
C ASP A 947 -1.66 -28.71 28.11
N GLU A 948 -2.30 -29.29 29.14
CA GLU A 948 -3.50 -30.11 29.01
C GLU A 948 -4.78 -29.44 29.51
N GLY A 949 -4.72 -28.29 30.20
CA GLY A 949 -5.88 -27.60 30.78
C GLY A 949 -6.19 -27.99 32.24
N PRO A 950 -7.02 -27.20 32.96
CA PRO A 950 -7.22 -27.33 34.41
C PRO A 950 -8.27 -28.38 34.83
N PHE A 951 -9.27 -28.70 34.02
CA PHE A 951 -10.39 -29.57 34.40
C PHE A 951 -10.09 -31.04 34.06
N LYS A 952 -9.97 -31.91 35.06
CA LYS A 952 -9.69 -33.34 34.87
C LYS A 952 -10.94 -34.20 35.13
N GLY A 953 -11.42 -34.89 34.10
CA GLY A 953 -12.59 -35.77 34.17
C GLY A 953 -12.28 -37.17 34.72
N PRO A 954 -13.30 -37.94 35.16
CA PRO A 954 -13.13 -39.24 35.81
C PRO A 954 -12.69 -40.41 34.90
N THR A 955 -12.49 -40.17 33.60
CA THR A 955 -12.20 -41.21 32.58
C THR A 955 -10.91 -40.96 31.80
N MET A 956 -9.77 -40.93 32.51
CA MET A 956 -8.44 -41.11 31.87
C MET A 956 -8.13 -42.57 31.49
N HIS A 957 -9.06 -43.50 31.74
CA HIS A 957 -9.02 -44.85 31.18
C HIS A 957 -9.71 -44.88 29.81
N GLU A 958 -8.90 -44.98 28.75
CA GLU A 958 -9.21 -45.62 27.46
C GLU A 958 -10.66 -45.46 26.93
N SER A 959 -11.10 -44.22 26.72
CA SER A 959 -12.18 -43.94 25.76
C SER A 959 -11.58 -43.68 24.37
N GLU A 960 -11.61 -44.69 23.50
CA GLU A 960 -11.16 -44.59 22.10
C GLU A 960 -12.02 -43.62 21.24
N ASN A 961 -13.12 -43.10 21.82
CA ASN A 961 -14.17 -42.35 21.13
C ASN A 961 -14.23 -40.84 21.43
N VAL A 962 -13.37 -40.29 22.30
CA VAL A 962 -13.17 -38.82 22.27
C VAL A 962 -12.49 -38.52 20.93
N PRO A 963 -13.04 -37.63 20.08
CA PRO A 963 -12.33 -37.18 18.90
C PRO A 963 -11.04 -36.53 19.40
N ARG A 964 -9.91 -37.23 19.26
CA ARG A 964 -8.61 -36.61 19.41
C ARG A 964 -8.58 -35.53 18.33
N VAL A 965 -8.81 -34.27 18.72
CA VAL A 965 -8.45 -33.12 17.90
C VAL A 965 -7.07 -33.47 17.36
N PRO A 966 -6.92 -33.67 16.04
CA PRO A 966 -5.68 -34.21 15.52
C PRO A 966 -4.61 -33.26 16.01
N LYS A 967 -3.66 -33.73 16.83
CA LYS A 967 -2.43 -32.96 17.05
C LYS A 967 -1.95 -32.68 15.63
N PRO A 968 -1.92 -31.41 15.16
CA PRO A 968 -1.36 -31.13 13.86
C PRO A 968 0.01 -31.78 13.92
N ARG A 969 0.26 -32.75 13.02
CA ARG A 969 1.53 -33.47 13.03
C ARG A 969 2.57 -32.39 12.78
N SER A 970 3.22 -31.98 13.87
CA SER A 970 4.15 -30.88 13.83
C SER A 970 5.18 -31.26 12.78
N ALA A 971 5.52 -30.30 11.94
CA ALA A 971 6.84 -30.29 11.36
C ALA A 971 7.88 -30.54 12.47
N ASP A 972 9.06 -31.08 12.15
CA ASP A 972 10.09 -31.34 13.16
C ASP A 972 10.54 -30.07 13.92
N THR A 973 10.12 -28.89 13.43
CA THR A 973 10.26 -27.56 14.04
C THR A 973 9.25 -27.20 15.14
N GLY A 974 8.14 -27.94 15.28
CA GLY A 974 7.08 -27.63 16.26
C GLY A 974 6.08 -26.54 15.86
N VAL A 975 6.16 -25.99 14.64
CA VAL A 975 5.27 -24.92 14.13
C VAL A 975 4.48 -25.43 12.92
N SER A 976 3.17 -25.17 12.87
CA SER A 976 2.30 -25.60 11.75
C SER A 976 2.32 -24.62 10.56
N PRO A 977 2.10 -25.09 9.32
CA PRO A 977 1.94 -24.21 8.17
C PRO A 977 0.61 -23.44 8.23
N LEU A 978 0.60 -22.19 7.75
CA LEU A 978 -0.60 -21.34 7.68
C LEU A 978 -1.53 -21.72 6.53
N GLY A 979 -2.83 -21.84 6.82
CA GLY A 979 -3.88 -22.08 5.85
C GLY A 979 -4.63 -20.79 5.51
N SER A 980 -5.82 -20.62 6.06
CA SER A 980 -6.54 -19.33 6.12
C SER A 980 -7.29 -19.26 7.46
N GLY A 981 -8.18 -18.29 7.63
CA GLY A 981 -8.94 -18.06 8.87
C GLY A 981 -8.32 -17.02 9.79
N SER A 982 -7.51 -16.11 9.23
CA SER A 982 -7.23 -14.78 9.76
C SER A 982 -6.53 -13.95 8.67
N ASP A 983 -6.27 -12.68 8.96
CA ASP A 983 -5.81 -11.63 8.04
C ASP A 983 -4.48 -11.92 7.31
N PHE A 984 -3.65 -12.84 7.83
CA PHE A 984 -2.42 -13.28 7.15
C PHE A 984 -2.65 -13.86 5.75
N THR A 985 -3.89 -14.25 5.42
CA THR A 985 -4.25 -14.97 4.19
C THR A 985 -3.85 -14.23 2.90
N VAL A 986 -4.03 -12.91 2.87
CA VAL A 986 -3.67 -12.10 1.69
C VAL A 986 -2.16 -11.85 1.60
N PHE A 987 -1.51 -11.66 2.76
CA PHE A 987 -0.07 -11.43 2.84
C PHE A 987 0.74 -12.65 2.39
N LEU A 988 0.43 -13.85 2.90
CA LEU A 988 1.16 -15.06 2.54
C LEU A 988 0.69 -15.65 1.21
N GLN A 989 -0.58 -16.04 1.09
CA GLN A 989 -1.01 -16.91 -0.01
C GLN A 989 -1.29 -16.18 -1.33
N ARG A 990 -1.41 -14.84 -1.31
CA ARG A 990 -1.51 -14.01 -2.51
C ARG A 990 -0.24 -13.18 -2.80
N LEU A 991 0.36 -12.54 -1.79
CA LEU A 991 1.50 -11.62 -1.98
C LEU A 991 2.88 -12.24 -1.66
N GLY A 992 2.96 -13.44 -1.06
CA GLY A 992 4.22 -14.13 -0.79
C GLY A 992 5.05 -13.47 0.31
N ILE A 993 4.40 -12.91 1.33
CA ILE A 993 5.05 -12.35 2.52
C ILE A 993 5.12 -13.42 3.60
N ALA A 994 6.32 -13.67 4.14
CA ALA A 994 6.51 -14.61 5.24
C ALA A 994 5.65 -14.15 6.44
N SER A 995 4.77 -15.03 6.91
CA SER A 995 3.74 -14.66 7.88
C SER A 995 3.69 -15.61 9.07
N MET A 996 3.24 -15.13 10.23
CA MET A 996 2.96 -15.97 11.40
C MET A 996 1.62 -15.61 12.03
N ASP A 997 1.08 -16.52 12.82
CA ASP A 997 -0.04 -16.36 13.74
C ASP A 997 0.23 -17.18 15.03
N GLN A 998 -0.35 -16.76 16.17
CA GLN A 998 -0.14 -17.41 17.47
C GLN A 998 -1.28 -17.13 18.46
N GLY A 999 -1.47 -18.03 19.41
CA GLY A 999 -2.43 -17.85 20.50
C GLY A 999 -2.42 -18.97 21.53
N PHE A 1000 -3.19 -18.82 22.59
CA PHE A 1000 -3.52 -19.90 23.52
C PHE A 1000 -4.84 -20.55 23.10
N ALA A 1001 -4.75 -21.72 22.47
CA ALA A 1001 -5.87 -22.51 21.99
C ALA A 1001 -6.46 -23.43 23.08
N PHE A 1002 -7.72 -23.80 22.86
CA PHE A 1002 -8.48 -24.75 23.67
C PHE A 1002 -7.84 -26.14 23.75
N THR A 1003 -7.80 -26.71 24.96
CA THR A 1003 -7.58 -28.15 25.17
C THR A 1003 -8.89 -28.84 25.55
N PRO A 1004 -9.03 -30.17 25.36
CA PRO A 1004 -10.23 -30.92 25.79
C PRO A 1004 -10.55 -30.84 27.29
N SER A 1005 -9.67 -30.25 28.10
CA SER A 1005 -9.73 -30.12 29.55
C SER A 1005 -9.75 -28.65 30.00
N ASP A 1006 -9.95 -27.70 29.09
CA ASP A 1006 -10.31 -26.31 29.37
C ASP A 1006 -11.84 -26.15 29.50
N ALA A 1007 -12.29 -25.02 30.05
CA ALA A 1007 -13.70 -24.65 29.97
C ALA A 1007 -14.11 -24.47 28.51
N VAL A 1008 -15.38 -24.76 28.19
CA VAL A 1008 -15.86 -24.64 26.82
C VAL A 1008 -15.81 -23.19 26.38
N TYR A 1009 -15.12 -22.95 25.27
CA TYR A 1009 -15.10 -21.67 24.58
C TYR A 1009 -16.38 -21.50 23.73
N HIS A 1010 -17.13 -20.44 24.02
CA HIS A 1010 -18.39 -20.10 23.38
C HIS A 1010 -18.16 -19.22 22.14
N TYR A 1011 -17.26 -19.65 21.27
CA TYR A 1011 -16.87 -18.95 20.04
C TYR A 1011 -18.08 -18.44 19.21
N HIS A 1012 -18.11 -17.13 18.94
CA HIS A 1012 -19.16 -16.38 18.22
C HIS A 1012 -20.58 -16.43 18.82
N SER A 1013 -20.69 -16.75 20.11
CA SER A 1013 -21.93 -16.70 20.91
C SER A 1013 -21.97 -15.41 21.75
N ILE A 1014 -23.13 -15.06 22.31
CA ILE A 1014 -23.20 -13.97 23.31
C ILE A 1014 -22.36 -14.24 24.58
N TYR A 1015 -21.98 -15.50 24.80
CA TYR A 1015 -21.18 -15.96 25.91
C TYR A 1015 -19.65 -15.91 25.67
N ASP A 1016 -19.21 -15.36 24.53
CA ASP A 1016 -17.82 -14.90 24.38
C ASP A 1016 -17.66 -13.52 25.07
N SER A 1017 -17.63 -13.59 26.41
CA SER A 1017 -17.78 -12.43 27.29
C SER A 1017 -16.56 -12.15 28.15
N GLN A 1018 -16.40 -10.89 28.58
CA GLN A 1018 -15.39 -10.51 29.57
C GLN A 1018 -15.53 -11.33 30.86
N HIS A 1019 -16.76 -11.70 31.25
CA HIS A 1019 -17.01 -12.60 32.36
C HIS A 1019 -16.40 -14.00 32.15
N TRP A 1020 -16.58 -14.62 30.98
CA TRP A 1020 -15.93 -15.89 30.63
C TRP A 1020 -14.39 -15.77 30.61
N GLN A 1021 -13.87 -14.67 30.06
CA GLN A 1021 -12.44 -14.40 29.96
C GLN A 1021 -11.77 -14.30 31.36
N GLU A 1022 -12.44 -13.65 32.31
CA GLU A 1022 -11.98 -13.51 33.70
C GLU A 1022 -12.17 -14.76 34.57
N LEU A 1023 -13.17 -15.61 34.29
CA LEU A 1023 -13.42 -16.82 35.07
C LEU A 1023 -12.59 -18.02 34.61
N TYR A 1024 -12.40 -18.18 33.30
CA TYR A 1024 -11.91 -19.44 32.73
C TYR A 1024 -10.71 -19.29 31.79
N ALA A 1025 -10.71 -18.31 30.88
CA ALA A 1025 -9.68 -18.22 29.84
C ALA A 1025 -8.33 -17.73 30.36
N ASP A 1026 -8.30 -16.62 31.12
CA ASP A 1026 -7.07 -16.10 31.74
C ASP A 1026 -7.38 -15.30 33.02
N PRO A 1027 -7.77 -15.96 34.13
CA PRO A 1027 -8.14 -15.26 35.37
C PRO A 1027 -7.04 -14.36 35.96
N THR A 1028 -5.79 -14.60 35.57
CA THR A 1028 -4.62 -13.82 35.98
C THR A 1028 -4.13 -12.83 34.93
N PHE A 1029 -4.75 -12.76 33.74
CA PHE A 1029 -4.30 -11.98 32.57
C PHE A 1029 -2.79 -12.17 32.23
N SER A 1030 -2.24 -13.35 32.54
CA SER A 1030 -0.81 -13.64 32.36
C SER A 1030 -0.50 -14.29 31.01
N ARG A 1031 -1.47 -15.00 30.41
CA ARG A 1031 -1.36 -15.58 29.07
C ARG A 1031 -1.38 -14.49 28.00
N HIS A 1032 -2.29 -13.52 28.10
CA HIS A 1032 -2.29 -12.32 27.24
C HIS A 1032 -0.92 -11.62 27.29
N VAL A 1033 -0.41 -11.38 28.49
CA VAL A 1033 0.91 -10.74 28.69
C VAL A 1033 2.06 -11.57 28.11
N ALA A 1034 1.99 -12.90 28.13
CA ALA A 1034 3.00 -13.75 27.50
C ALA A 1034 2.95 -13.66 25.97
N VAL A 1035 1.75 -13.64 25.37
CA VAL A 1035 1.56 -13.44 23.91
C VAL A 1035 2.03 -12.04 23.48
N ALA A 1036 1.66 -10.98 24.20
CA ALA A 1036 2.12 -9.62 23.94
C ALA A 1036 3.66 -9.50 24.02
N LYS A 1037 4.28 -10.16 25.00
CA LYS A 1037 5.75 -10.23 25.10
C LYS A 1037 6.37 -10.99 23.93
N HIS A 1038 5.77 -12.09 23.48
CA HIS A 1038 6.25 -12.85 22.34
C HIS A 1038 6.14 -12.06 21.04
N LEU A 1039 4.97 -11.49 20.74
CA LEU A 1039 4.75 -10.65 19.57
C LEU A 1039 5.71 -9.46 19.55
N GLY A 1040 5.83 -8.74 20.67
CA GLY A 1040 6.72 -7.59 20.78
C GLY A 1040 8.21 -7.94 20.62
N LEU A 1041 8.67 -9.06 21.17
CA LEU A 1041 10.03 -9.54 20.90
C LEU A 1041 10.23 -9.93 19.43
N MET A 1042 9.25 -10.56 18.78
CA MET A 1042 9.30 -10.84 17.34
C MET A 1042 9.42 -9.54 16.52
N VAL A 1043 8.61 -8.53 16.84
CA VAL A 1043 8.68 -7.19 16.23
C VAL A 1043 10.07 -6.58 16.40
N LEU A 1044 10.59 -6.49 17.63
CA LEU A 1044 11.91 -5.91 17.90
C LEU A 1044 13.04 -6.69 17.22
N ARG A 1045 12.96 -8.03 17.19
CA ARG A 1045 13.97 -8.88 16.55
C ARG A 1045 13.99 -8.75 15.04
N PHE A 1046 12.86 -8.44 14.39
CA PHE A 1046 12.83 -8.04 12.98
C PHE A 1046 13.22 -6.58 12.76
N ALA A 1047 12.74 -5.66 13.61
CA ALA A 1047 12.95 -4.22 13.46
C ALA A 1047 14.42 -3.83 13.62
N ASP A 1048 15.17 -4.48 14.54
CA ASP A 1048 16.57 -4.19 14.86
C ASP A 1048 17.56 -5.28 14.40
N ALA A 1049 17.17 -6.13 13.45
CA ALA A 1049 18.07 -7.10 12.82
C ALA A 1049 18.99 -6.44 11.77
N ILE A 1050 20.30 -6.71 11.82
CA ILE A 1050 21.23 -6.34 10.73
C ILE A 1050 20.93 -7.21 9.50
N THR A 1051 21.05 -8.53 9.67
CA THR A 1051 20.59 -9.55 8.71
C THR A 1051 19.27 -10.15 9.18
N LEU A 1052 18.30 -10.28 8.27
CA LEU A 1052 16.97 -10.77 8.60
C LEU A 1052 16.99 -12.18 9.23
N PRO A 1053 16.25 -12.42 10.33
CA PRO A 1053 16.24 -13.69 11.06
C PRO A 1053 15.37 -14.77 10.38
N LEU A 1054 15.37 -14.81 9.04
CA LEU A 1054 14.67 -15.82 8.23
C LEU A 1054 15.59 -17.03 7.98
N ASN A 1055 15.06 -18.24 8.10
CA ASN A 1055 15.77 -19.50 7.84
C ASN A 1055 15.26 -20.18 6.55
N THR A 1056 15.86 -19.81 5.42
CA THR A 1056 15.50 -20.34 4.09
C THR A 1056 15.94 -21.79 3.90
N THR A 1057 16.92 -22.28 4.68
CA THR A 1057 17.32 -23.69 4.65
C THR A 1057 16.26 -24.58 5.28
N GLN A 1058 15.68 -24.20 6.42
CA GLN A 1058 14.59 -24.96 7.04
C GLN A 1058 13.41 -25.11 6.07
N TYR A 1059 12.99 -24.02 5.44
CA TYR A 1059 11.90 -24.07 4.46
C TYR A 1059 12.21 -25.03 3.30
N ALA A 1060 13.44 -25.00 2.77
CA ALA A 1060 13.84 -25.89 1.68
C ALA A 1060 13.95 -27.37 2.10
N LEU A 1061 14.17 -27.67 3.38
CA LEU A 1061 14.08 -29.03 3.93
C LEU A 1061 12.62 -29.48 4.05
N GLU A 1062 11.78 -28.64 4.66
CA GLU A 1062 10.33 -28.90 4.85
C GLU A 1062 9.63 -29.17 3.50
N LEU A 1063 10.03 -28.51 2.41
CA LEU A 1063 9.51 -28.79 1.07
C LEU A 1063 9.77 -30.23 0.57
N ASP A 1064 10.88 -30.87 0.99
CA ASP A 1064 11.17 -32.27 0.66
C ASP A 1064 10.27 -33.20 1.52
N ASP A 1065 10.04 -32.86 2.80
CA ASP A 1065 9.08 -33.57 3.67
C ASP A 1065 7.64 -33.44 3.16
N TYR A 1066 7.29 -32.26 2.62
CA TYR A 1066 5.97 -32.02 2.04
C TYR A 1066 5.79 -32.87 0.78
N LEU A 1067 6.84 -33.01 -0.03
CA LEU A 1067 6.85 -33.88 -1.19
C LEU A 1067 6.79 -35.37 -0.81
N ASP A 1068 7.50 -35.81 0.23
CA ASP A 1068 7.42 -37.18 0.78
C ASP A 1068 5.98 -37.54 1.16
N ARG A 1069 5.26 -36.62 1.82
CA ARG A 1069 3.83 -36.80 2.16
C ARG A 1069 2.95 -36.92 0.92
N VAL A 1070 3.23 -36.18 -0.15
CA VAL A 1070 2.47 -36.23 -1.42
C VAL A 1070 2.76 -37.50 -2.24
N GLU A 1071 4.02 -37.93 -2.31
CA GLU A 1071 4.40 -39.18 -2.97
C GLU A 1071 3.81 -40.40 -2.26
N ALA A 1072 3.69 -40.36 -0.93
CA ALA A 1072 3.04 -41.40 -0.13
C ALA A 1072 1.54 -41.58 -0.42
N ILE A 1073 0.82 -40.53 -0.85
CA ILE A 1073 -0.63 -40.60 -1.15
C ILE A 1073 -0.91 -41.42 -2.42
N SER A 1074 -0.05 -41.32 -3.44
CA SER A 1074 -0.37 -41.81 -4.81
C SER A 1074 0.63 -42.81 -5.38
N SER A 1075 1.70 -43.15 -4.63
CA SER A 1075 2.85 -43.94 -5.12
C SER A 1075 3.51 -43.38 -6.40
N SER A 1076 3.21 -42.12 -6.76
CA SER A 1076 3.74 -41.45 -7.94
C SER A 1076 4.93 -40.58 -7.55
N ALA A 1077 6.08 -40.76 -8.19
CA ALA A 1077 7.29 -40.00 -7.91
C ALA A 1077 7.41 -38.75 -8.82
N PHE A 1078 7.93 -37.66 -8.26
CA PHE A 1078 8.17 -36.38 -8.93
C PHE A 1078 9.67 -36.01 -8.98
N PRO A 1079 10.51 -36.81 -9.67
CA PRO A 1079 11.98 -36.70 -9.59
C PRO A 1079 12.54 -35.35 -10.08
N LYS A 1080 11.82 -34.64 -10.96
CA LYS A 1080 12.21 -33.28 -11.40
C LYS A 1080 12.04 -32.25 -10.27
N LEU A 1081 10.87 -32.25 -9.62
CA LEU A 1081 10.58 -31.36 -8.50
C LEU A 1081 11.54 -31.63 -7.34
N ARG A 1082 11.75 -32.91 -6.99
CA ARG A 1082 12.71 -33.32 -5.95
C ARG A 1082 14.16 -32.89 -6.25
N LYS A 1083 14.56 -32.88 -7.53
CA LYS A 1083 15.88 -32.33 -7.93
C LYS A 1083 15.93 -30.81 -7.71
N SER A 1084 14.89 -30.09 -8.08
CA SER A 1084 14.79 -28.63 -7.94
C SER A 1084 14.83 -28.22 -6.46
N ILE A 1085 14.08 -28.93 -5.59
CA ILE A 1085 14.13 -28.76 -4.13
C ILE A 1085 15.55 -28.97 -3.58
N LYS A 1086 16.29 -30.00 -4.03
CA LYS A 1086 17.68 -30.23 -3.58
C LYS A 1086 18.66 -29.16 -4.07
N SER A 1087 18.43 -28.59 -5.26
CA SER A 1087 19.16 -27.41 -5.73
C SER A 1087 18.84 -26.17 -4.87
N LEU A 1088 17.57 -25.95 -4.49
CA LEU A 1088 17.17 -24.88 -3.58
C LEU A 1088 17.79 -25.04 -2.19
N GLN A 1089 17.76 -26.24 -1.60
CA GLN A 1089 18.42 -26.55 -0.32
C GLN A 1089 19.90 -26.14 -0.33
N THR A 1090 20.63 -26.47 -1.40
CA THR A 1090 22.04 -26.12 -1.57
C THR A 1090 22.25 -24.59 -1.67
N ALA A 1091 21.37 -23.88 -2.39
CA ALA A 1091 21.42 -22.43 -2.51
C ALA A 1091 21.08 -21.73 -1.18
N SER A 1092 20.04 -22.18 -0.47
CA SER A 1092 19.67 -21.68 0.87
C SER A 1092 20.80 -21.85 1.89
N MET A 1093 21.44 -23.03 1.93
CA MET A 1093 22.59 -23.27 2.81
C MET A 1093 23.75 -22.32 2.52
N THR A 1094 23.99 -22.03 1.23
CA THR A 1094 25.02 -21.08 0.80
C THR A 1094 24.70 -19.65 1.22
N LEU A 1095 23.42 -19.24 1.12
CA LEU A 1095 22.95 -17.94 1.60
C LEU A 1095 23.03 -17.80 3.12
N ASP A 1096 22.74 -18.87 3.88
CA ASP A 1096 22.83 -18.88 5.34
C ASP A 1096 24.29 -18.77 5.83
N ILE A 1097 25.25 -19.31 5.08
CA ILE A 1097 26.68 -19.07 5.32
C ILE A 1097 27.03 -17.62 4.97
N GLU A 1098 26.65 -17.13 3.78
CA GLU A 1098 26.93 -15.76 3.34
C GLU A 1098 26.39 -14.70 4.31
N LYS A 1099 25.14 -14.83 4.78
CA LYS A 1099 24.54 -13.86 5.71
C LYS A 1099 25.28 -13.85 7.05
N THR A 1100 25.69 -15.02 7.56
CA THR A 1100 26.42 -15.16 8.83
C THR A 1100 27.82 -14.55 8.75
N GLU A 1101 28.55 -14.80 7.64
CA GLU A 1101 29.85 -14.17 7.38
C GLU A 1101 29.73 -12.66 7.22
N ALA A 1102 28.71 -12.18 6.49
CA ALA A 1102 28.48 -10.77 6.25
C ALA A 1102 28.11 -10.02 7.53
N GLU A 1103 27.21 -10.57 8.36
CA GLU A 1103 26.84 -9.99 9.66
C GLU A 1103 28.06 -9.92 10.60
N LYS A 1104 28.82 -11.03 10.71
CA LYS A 1104 30.02 -11.07 11.55
C LYS A 1104 31.03 -9.99 11.11
N LYS A 1105 31.36 -9.93 9.82
CA LYS A 1105 32.30 -8.93 9.30
C LYS A 1105 31.77 -7.50 9.44
N PHE A 1106 30.45 -7.30 9.36
CA PHE A 1106 29.82 -6.01 9.61
C PHE A 1106 30.01 -5.57 11.07
N LYS A 1107 29.73 -6.47 12.04
CA LYS A 1107 29.96 -6.22 13.47
C LYS A 1107 31.44 -5.97 13.80
N ASP A 1108 32.35 -6.79 13.23
CA ASP A 1108 33.79 -6.64 13.40
C ASP A 1108 34.28 -5.25 12.94
N LEU A 1109 33.86 -4.79 11.74
CA LEU A 1109 34.20 -3.46 11.22
C LEU A 1109 33.51 -2.32 11.99
N LEU A 1110 32.26 -2.50 12.41
CA LEU A 1110 31.52 -1.54 13.23
C LEU A 1110 32.24 -1.25 14.55
N SER A 1111 32.87 -2.27 15.16
CA SER A 1111 33.66 -2.12 16.39
C SER A 1111 34.95 -1.30 16.19
N GLN A 1112 35.49 -1.26 14.97
CA GLN A 1112 36.75 -0.62 14.60
C GLN A 1112 36.58 0.85 14.18
N LEU A 1113 35.35 1.32 13.93
CA LEU A 1113 35.11 2.69 13.48
C LEU A 1113 35.47 3.72 14.58
N PRO A 1114 36.24 4.78 14.26
CA PRO A 1114 36.74 5.71 15.27
C PRO A 1114 35.61 6.56 15.89
N ARG A 1115 35.22 6.23 17.13
CA ARG A 1115 34.24 7.01 17.90
C ARG A 1115 34.80 8.38 18.30
N ARG A 1116 33.98 9.42 18.19
CA ARG A 1116 34.33 10.83 18.47
C ARG A 1116 34.57 11.06 19.97
N LYS A 1117 35.80 10.82 20.46
CA LYS A 1117 36.22 11.28 21.79
C LYS A 1117 36.22 12.82 21.84
N SER A 1118 35.59 13.39 22.87
CA SER A 1118 35.42 14.83 23.08
C SER A 1118 36.71 15.63 23.32
N SER A 1119 37.87 14.98 23.36
CA SER A 1119 39.20 15.59 23.58
C SER A 1119 40.15 15.58 22.37
N HIS A 1120 39.70 15.18 21.18
CA HIS A 1120 40.60 14.96 20.03
C HIS A 1120 41.18 16.22 19.35
N SER A 1121 40.84 17.43 19.79
CA SER A 1121 41.38 18.66 19.21
C SER A 1121 42.90 18.85 19.41
N GLU A 1122 43.47 18.29 20.48
CA GLU A 1122 44.91 18.44 20.77
C GLU A 1122 45.78 17.32 20.18
N ILE A 1123 45.29 16.06 20.19
CA ILE A 1123 46.06 14.90 19.71
C ILE A 1123 46.24 14.93 18.18
N VAL A 1124 45.24 15.40 17.44
CA VAL A 1124 45.30 15.50 15.96
C VAL A 1124 46.38 16.48 15.50
N TYR A 1125 46.67 17.53 16.27
CA TYR A 1125 47.69 18.52 15.92
C TYR A 1125 49.13 18.00 16.02
N GLN A 1126 49.38 16.98 16.86
CA GLN A 1126 50.71 16.41 17.06
C GLN A 1126 51.08 15.31 16.05
N ARG A 1127 50.10 14.55 15.53
CA ARG A 1127 50.39 13.48 14.54
C ARG A 1127 50.49 13.97 13.10
N ILE A 1128 49.82 15.07 12.75
CA ILE A 1128 49.89 15.67 11.40
C ILE A 1128 51.30 16.20 11.09
N THR A 1129 52.14 16.45 12.09
CA THR A 1129 53.52 16.92 11.90
C THR A 1129 54.56 15.82 11.63
N GLU A 1130 54.21 14.53 11.75
CA GLU A 1130 55.21 13.44 11.75
C GLU A 1130 55.06 12.40 10.61
N HIS A 1131 53.89 12.31 9.95
CA HIS A 1131 53.65 11.38 8.83
C HIS A 1131 53.31 12.08 7.51
N PRO A 1132 53.68 11.50 6.34
CA PRO A 1132 53.27 12.03 5.03
C PRO A 1132 51.74 11.90 4.87
N MET A 1133 51.07 12.99 4.51
CA MET A 1133 49.60 13.06 4.50
C MET A 1133 48.91 11.96 3.67
N THR A 1134 49.57 11.43 2.65
CA THR A 1134 49.03 10.36 1.79
C THR A 1134 48.79 9.04 2.52
N GLU A 1135 49.63 8.65 3.48
CA GLU A 1135 49.43 7.42 4.26
C GLU A 1135 48.25 7.56 5.24
N PHE A 1136 48.20 8.68 5.97
CA PHE A 1136 47.12 8.97 6.92
C PHE A 1136 45.73 9.03 6.25
N ILE A 1137 45.64 9.57 5.04
CA ILE A 1137 44.40 9.58 4.24
C ILE A 1137 44.00 8.15 3.83
N PHE A 1138 44.97 7.32 3.44
CA PHE A 1138 44.72 5.94 3.03
C PHE A 1138 44.28 5.05 4.22
N GLU A 1139 44.94 5.18 5.38
CA GLU A 1139 44.56 4.51 6.62
C GLU A 1139 43.18 4.93 7.13
N ALA A 1140 42.80 6.20 6.99
CA ALA A 1140 41.49 6.69 7.44
C ALA A 1140 40.33 6.35 6.49
N ILE A 1141 40.56 6.26 5.18
CA ILE A 1141 39.52 5.97 4.18
C ILE A 1141 39.30 4.47 4.00
N SER A 1142 40.35 3.65 4.05
CA SER A 1142 40.27 2.21 3.75
C SER A 1142 39.17 1.49 4.57
N PRO A 1143 39.09 1.63 5.92
CA PRO A 1143 38.06 0.95 6.73
C PRO A 1143 36.63 1.37 6.36
N ILE A 1144 36.42 2.63 5.98
CA ILE A 1144 35.10 3.15 5.59
C ILE A 1144 34.67 2.55 4.25
N THR A 1145 35.59 2.44 3.29
CA THR A 1145 35.27 1.82 1.99
C THR A 1145 35.02 0.31 2.11
N GLU A 1146 35.67 -0.37 3.05
CA GLU A 1146 35.40 -1.77 3.35
C GLU A 1146 34.06 -1.95 4.07
N PHE A 1147 33.74 -1.10 5.05
CA PHE A 1147 32.44 -1.08 5.73
C PHE A 1147 31.28 -0.90 4.74
N ILE A 1148 31.38 0.05 3.80
CA ILE A 1148 30.34 0.25 2.76
C ILE A 1148 30.16 -1.00 1.89
N LYS A 1149 31.24 -1.69 1.51
CA LYS A 1149 31.16 -2.95 0.74
C LYS A 1149 30.44 -4.05 1.52
N VAL A 1150 30.73 -4.18 2.82
CA VAL A 1150 30.09 -5.19 3.68
C VAL A 1150 28.62 -4.83 3.96
N ALA A 1151 28.29 -3.56 4.16
CA ALA A 1151 26.92 -3.09 4.28
C ALA A 1151 26.08 -3.41 3.03
N LYS A 1152 26.63 -3.20 1.82
CA LYS A 1152 25.99 -3.61 0.57
C LYS A 1152 25.83 -5.13 0.44
N ARG A 1153 26.76 -5.94 0.99
CA ARG A 1153 26.63 -7.41 1.04
C ARG A 1153 25.49 -7.84 1.96
N VAL A 1154 25.35 -7.21 3.14
CA VAL A 1154 24.22 -7.42 4.07
C VAL A 1154 22.89 -7.05 3.41
N GLN A 1155 22.80 -5.89 2.74
CA GLN A 1155 21.60 -5.49 2.01
C GLN A 1155 21.23 -6.51 0.91
N LYS A 1156 22.19 -6.96 0.10
CA LYS A 1156 21.95 -8.00 -0.91
C LYS A 1156 21.47 -9.32 -0.29
N ALA A 1157 22.04 -9.73 0.84
CA ALA A 1157 21.57 -10.92 1.57
C ALA A 1157 20.12 -10.76 2.07
N ASN A 1158 19.77 -9.60 2.66
CA ASN A 1158 18.40 -9.31 3.08
C ASN A 1158 17.42 -9.31 1.89
N SER A 1159 17.79 -8.73 0.75
CA SER A 1159 16.96 -8.77 -0.46
C SER A 1159 16.69 -10.21 -0.93
N LYS A 1160 17.68 -11.11 -0.87
CA LYS A 1160 17.49 -12.54 -1.17
C LYS A 1160 16.57 -13.24 -0.17
N LEU A 1161 16.69 -12.92 1.12
CA LEU A 1161 15.83 -13.49 2.17
C LEU A 1161 14.36 -13.04 2.01
N ILE A 1162 14.12 -11.76 1.67
CA ILE A 1162 12.77 -11.23 1.38
C ILE A 1162 12.19 -11.84 0.09
N ALA A 1163 13.02 -12.05 -0.93
CA ALA A 1163 12.59 -12.64 -2.20
C ALA A 1163 12.27 -14.14 -2.10
N PHE A 1164 12.67 -14.82 -1.01
CA PHE A 1164 12.51 -16.27 -0.87
C PHE A 1164 11.05 -16.72 -0.90
N GLU A 1165 10.22 -16.14 -0.02
CA GLU A 1165 8.81 -16.52 0.11
C GLU A 1165 8.01 -16.13 -1.15
N LYS A 1166 8.36 -14.98 -1.76
CA LYS A 1166 7.81 -14.49 -3.04
C LYS A 1166 8.11 -15.43 -4.21
N GLY A 1167 9.17 -16.25 -4.12
CA GLY A 1167 9.55 -17.23 -5.12
C GLY A 1167 8.54 -18.37 -5.33
N PHE A 1168 7.52 -18.51 -4.48
CA PHE A 1168 6.45 -19.51 -4.62
C PHE A 1168 5.15 -18.96 -5.22
N ILE A 1169 5.11 -17.67 -5.58
CA ILE A 1169 3.93 -17.02 -6.17
C ILE A 1169 3.84 -17.31 -7.67
N SER A 1170 2.69 -17.79 -8.12
CA SER A 1170 2.33 -17.99 -9.53
C SER A 1170 1.27 -16.96 -9.96
N GLU A 1171 1.53 -16.20 -11.03
CA GLU A 1171 0.57 -15.24 -11.58
C GLU A 1171 -0.73 -15.89 -12.09
N GLU A 1172 -0.64 -17.12 -12.57
CA GLU A 1172 -1.78 -17.94 -13.00
C GLU A 1172 -2.57 -18.54 -11.82
N GLY A 1173 -2.05 -18.44 -10.58
CA GLY A 1173 -2.69 -18.99 -9.40
C GLY A 1173 -2.76 -20.54 -9.32
N ILE A 1174 -3.52 -20.99 -8.33
CA ILE A 1174 -3.99 -22.38 -8.20
C ILE A 1174 -5.27 -22.53 -9.03
N LYS A 1175 -5.35 -23.64 -9.78
CA LYS A 1175 -6.46 -23.91 -10.69
C LYS A 1175 -7.82 -23.96 -9.97
N ASP A 1176 -8.82 -23.34 -10.58
CA ASP A 1176 -10.18 -23.15 -10.09
C ASP A 1176 -10.27 -22.21 -8.85
N ARG A 1177 -9.15 -21.59 -8.43
CA ARG A 1177 -8.96 -20.81 -7.19
C ARG A 1177 -7.87 -19.73 -7.37
N GLU A 1178 -7.91 -19.03 -8.51
CA GLU A 1178 -6.81 -18.23 -9.06
C GLU A 1178 -6.37 -17.04 -8.19
N TRP A 1179 -7.21 -16.60 -7.25
CA TRP A 1179 -6.87 -15.61 -6.21
C TRP A 1179 -5.71 -16.10 -5.32
N TYR A 1180 -5.66 -17.41 -5.05
CA TYR A 1180 -4.56 -18.04 -4.30
C TYR A 1180 -3.39 -18.35 -5.22
N ARG A 1181 -2.27 -17.68 -4.97
CA ARG A 1181 -1.09 -17.70 -5.86
C ARG A 1181 0.09 -18.53 -5.35
N HIS A 1182 0.15 -18.78 -4.05
CA HIS A 1182 1.27 -19.45 -3.41
C HIS A 1182 1.23 -20.98 -3.58
N LEU A 1183 2.09 -21.52 -4.45
CA LEU A 1183 2.11 -22.95 -4.79
C LEU A 1183 2.79 -23.85 -3.74
N GLY A 1184 3.42 -23.27 -2.71
CA GLY A 1184 4.03 -24.03 -1.60
C GLY A 1184 3.02 -24.48 -0.54
N VAL A 1185 2.10 -23.59 -0.16
CA VAL A 1185 1.08 -23.78 0.89
C VAL A 1185 -0.12 -22.89 0.57
N ALA A 1186 -1.33 -23.43 0.60
CA ALA A 1186 -2.56 -22.65 0.49
C ALA A 1186 -3.71 -23.28 1.31
N PRO A 1187 -4.86 -22.61 1.47
CA PRO A 1187 -6.02 -23.19 2.13
C PRO A 1187 -6.56 -24.35 1.28
N GLY A 1188 -6.95 -25.45 1.92
CA GLY A 1188 -7.47 -26.62 1.21
C GLY A 1188 -8.85 -26.37 0.62
N LYS A 1189 -9.04 -26.72 -0.67
CA LYS A 1189 -10.27 -26.55 -1.47
C LYS A 1189 -11.56 -26.96 -0.75
N TRP A 1190 -11.50 -28.00 0.08
CA TRP A 1190 -12.62 -28.50 0.91
C TRP A 1190 -12.40 -28.46 2.43
N LEU A 1191 -11.30 -27.86 2.90
CA LEU A 1191 -11.01 -27.67 4.33
C LEU A 1191 -11.40 -26.27 4.82
N GLY A 1192 -11.21 -25.25 3.96
CA GLY A 1192 -11.31 -23.85 4.35
C GLY A 1192 -10.04 -23.45 5.09
N TYR A 1193 -10.12 -23.16 6.39
CA TYR A 1193 -8.97 -22.73 7.20
C TYR A 1193 -7.79 -23.71 7.21
N GLY A 1194 -8.03 -25.01 7.02
CA GLY A 1194 -6.98 -26.04 7.04
C GLY A 1194 -5.95 -25.88 5.92
N ALA A 1195 -4.67 -25.73 6.31
CA ALA A 1195 -3.55 -25.62 5.38
C ALA A 1195 -3.34 -26.91 4.57
N THR A 1196 -3.14 -26.77 3.27
CA THR A 1196 -2.71 -27.83 2.37
C THR A 1196 -1.33 -27.51 1.81
N THR A 1197 -0.35 -28.37 2.08
CA THR A 1197 1.01 -28.26 1.53
C THR A 1197 1.05 -28.78 0.10
N LEU A 1198 1.78 -28.09 -0.79
CA LEU A 1198 1.85 -28.34 -2.23
C LEU A 1198 0.45 -28.44 -2.88
N PRO A 1199 -0.44 -27.46 -2.65
CA PRO A 1199 -1.88 -27.56 -2.89
C PRO A 1199 -2.25 -28.05 -4.28
N GLY A 1200 -1.69 -27.47 -5.35
CA GLY A 1200 -2.00 -27.91 -6.72
C GLY A 1200 -1.67 -29.38 -7.02
N ILE A 1201 -0.65 -29.95 -6.38
CA ILE A 1201 -0.27 -31.36 -6.53
C ILE A 1201 -1.15 -32.25 -5.65
N THR A 1202 -1.33 -31.84 -4.38
CA THR A 1202 -2.11 -32.58 -3.38
C THR A 1202 -3.58 -32.69 -3.78
N GLU A 1203 -4.20 -31.58 -4.19
CA GLU A 1203 -5.59 -31.52 -4.64
C GLU A 1203 -5.78 -32.36 -5.90
N ALA A 1204 -4.93 -32.17 -6.93
CA ALA A 1204 -4.98 -32.95 -8.17
C ALA A 1204 -4.93 -34.48 -7.96
N LEU A 1205 -4.26 -34.96 -6.91
CA LEU A 1205 -4.21 -36.38 -6.56
C LEU A 1205 -5.40 -36.84 -5.69
N THR A 1206 -5.81 -36.04 -4.71
CA THR A 1206 -6.82 -36.43 -3.70
C THR A 1206 -8.25 -36.15 -4.15
N ILE A 1207 -8.49 -35.03 -4.83
CA ILE A 1207 -9.80 -34.53 -5.25
C ILE A 1207 -10.06 -34.91 -6.72
N GLU A 1208 -9.28 -34.36 -7.67
CA GLU A 1208 -9.48 -34.61 -9.10
C GLU A 1208 -9.01 -36.01 -9.55
N LYS A 1209 -8.26 -36.74 -8.71
CA LYS A 1209 -7.71 -38.08 -8.97
C LYS A 1209 -6.93 -38.17 -10.30
N ASN A 1210 -6.30 -37.06 -10.69
CA ASN A 1210 -5.69 -36.84 -11.99
C ASN A 1210 -4.16 -36.71 -11.88
N THR A 1211 -3.47 -37.83 -12.09
CA THR A 1211 -2.00 -37.89 -12.05
C THR A 1211 -1.30 -37.09 -13.18
N THR A 1212 -2.02 -36.71 -14.23
CA THR A 1212 -1.47 -35.86 -15.32
C THR A 1212 -1.47 -34.39 -14.89
N LEU A 1213 -2.55 -33.94 -14.25
CA LEU A 1213 -2.62 -32.60 -13.63
C LEU A 1213 -1.57 -32.46 -12.53
N ALA A 1214 -1.44 -33.45 -11.64
CA ALA A 1214 -0.42 -33.44 -10.59
C ALA A 1214 1.02 -33.32 -11.15
N LYS A 1215 1.31 -33.92 -12.32
CA LYS A 1215 2.61 -33.77 -13.01
C LYS A 1215 2.79 -32.40 -13.67
N LEU A 1216 1.72 -31.74 -14.10
CA LEU A 1216 1.75 -30.36 -14.60
C LEU A 1216 2.03 -29.38 -13.47
N GLU A 1217 1.31 -29.51 -12.34
CA GLU A 1217 1.52 -28.67 -11.16
C GLU A 1217 2.91 -28.86 -10.55
N ALA A 1218 3.39 -30.11 -10.46
CA ALA A 1218 4.77 -30.39 -10.05
C ALA A 1218 5.83 -29.80 -11.01
N LYS A 1219 5.49 -29.57 -12.28
CA LYS A 1219 6.36 -28.86 -13.24
C LYS A 1219 6.30 -27.35 -13.01
N ARG A 1220 5.11 -26.75 -12.85
CA ARG A 1220 4.94 -25.32 -12.55
C ARG A 1220 5.72 -24.92 -11.29
N LEU A 1221 5.57 -25.70 -10.21
CA LEU A 1221 6.31 -25.49 -8.97
C LEU A 1221 7.83 -25.69 -9.14
N ALA A 1222 8.28 -26.68 -9.91
CA ALA A 1222 9.70 -26.87 -10.19
C ALA A 1222 10.31 -25.68 -10.95
N GLU A 1223 9.58 -25.10 -11.91
CA GLU A 1223 10.01 -23.92 -12.67
C GLU A 1223 10.12 -22.67 -11.78
N LEU A 1224 9.20 -22.49 -10.82
CA LEU A 1224 9.31 -21.46 -9.78
C LEU A 1224 10.53 -21.68 -8.86
N ILE A 1225 10.73 -22.90 -8.37
CA ILE A 1225 11.86 -23.26 -7.48
C ILE A 1225 13.21 -23.10 -8.19
N ASP A 1226 13.32 -23.46 -9.46
CA ASP A 1226 14.53 -23.23 -10.27
C ASP A 1226 14.79 -21.72 -10.46
N GLY A 1227 13.73 -20.92 -10.70
CA GLY A 1227 13.81 -19.46 -10.76
C GLY A 1227 14.26 -18.82 -9.45
N LEU A 1228 13.69 -19.24 -8.32
CA LEU A 1228 14.11 -18.83 -6.98
C LEU A 1228 15.58 -19.21 -6.72
N THR A 1229 15.98 -20.44 -7.06
CA THR A 1229 17.37 -20.91 -6.93
C THR A 1229 18.35 -20.02 -7.69
N HIS A 1230 17.97 -19.53 -8.88
CA HIS A 1230 18.76 -18.55 -9.64
C HIS A 1230 18.85 -17.20 -8.91
N VAL A 1231 17.76 -16.69 -8.32
CA VAL A 1231 17.77 -15.44 -7.52
C VAL A 1231 18.67 -15.55 -6.28
N LEU A 1232 18.66 -16.69 -5.58
CA LEU A 1232 19.51 -16.90 -4.41
C LEU A 1232 21.00 -17.04 -4.76
N THR A 1233 21.33 -17.54 -5.95
CA THR A 1233 22.72 -17.75 -6.40
C THR A 1233 23.36 -16.56 -7.12
N ALA A 1234 22.56 -15.60 -7.59
CA ALA A 1234 23.01 -14.37 -8.27
C ALA A 1234 23.71 -13.35 -7.34
#